data_AF-A0A2D9M6T1-F1
#
_entry.id   AF-A0A2D9M6T1-F1
#
_cell.length_a   1.000
_cell.length_b   1.000
_cell.length_c   1.000
_cell.angle_alpha   90.00
_cell.angle_beta   90.00
_cell.angle_gamma   90.00
#
_symmetry.space_group_name_H-M   'P 1'
#
loop_
_entity.id
_entity.type
_entity.pdbx_description
1 polymer ?
#
loop_
_entity_poly.entity_id
_entity_poly.type
_entity_poly.pdbx_seq_one_letter_code
_entity_poly.pdbx_strand_id
1 'polypeptide(L)'
;MFYRKVTSTALTFLMVTMAMALLVSPLEIQEPPAPLAEEPAVLNAPSDPGHTVFAQYLTSDNCPYCYNYGSPALKQAKNSLPDKFVYISYHSASYGNTADAESGNIAPIYGVNHLQESSGAPKVVFGDKQKQSGCGSNTCYDSYISSGGQMHSTAADYGMTISQIDNGDGTADISVSATYVGSGTPASNLILYAAVTEEVCNSHVYNDGSKGGNCWEAWLLNNNGYSSNSGTVNGGTGFNTISITSGQWTTTTWTNVPISLVGGGMSNFNTVAALYSTWSTNSYNANVYAATDSTMQPAIDVKIDTMTVENNGGFDGIIAGDEVGIDVTIKNIGVDIYSANNGESISIYKVDGVQESLIDTMSIQSLGVGSTQSFTTTWDSTSETIENNGLTRFRARITVQDGNGANNVMDDTIAHDAAPTAVMPVANGVSTTISRGGSLDFDLTAIPNDAVDDLNSMTPVMEVKHSDSLDWESSWVSVGSGPVGEGSNARFIATVTPPVVAGSGDYDIRTSWTDSRNQVSDWLLTEDAFSLLNGLPTVLTSSSPDFSGVPIVKVDMSESVSMVGIISDAETPLNQLTVTSTSPNFIAWDSNSMEMDVLFDSVDRDAQGNIRDQGIQVTIGDGEDINTGTVFFTVIPNGAPTWSSIPAQTIDEGGSVAVSLTQYLSDTDDSGDTVSNADIQALGVHV
;
A
#
# COMPACT_ATOMS: atom_id res chain seq x y z
N MET A 1 -36.41 -41.06 -33.90
CA MET A 1 -36.94 -40.38 -35.10
C MET A 1 -36.13 -39.11 -35.30
N PHE A 2 -35.45 -39.01 -36.44
CA PHE A 2 -34.77 -37.82 -37.00
C PHE A 2 -33.57 -37.19 -36.26
N TYR A 3 -32.42 -37.84 -36.44
CA TYR A 3 -31.20 -37.17 -36.88
C TYR A 3 -31.50 -36.27 -38.09
N ARG A 4 -31.21 -34.96 -38.00
CA ARG A 4 -31.19 -34.05 -39.16
C ARG A 4 -29.90 -33.23 -39.18
N LYS A 5 -28.97 -33.77 -39.97
CA LYS A 5 -28.00 -33.09 -40.86
C LYS A 5 -27.72 -31.61 -40.53
N VAL A 6 -26.60 -31.39 -39.83
CA VAL A 6 -25.85 -30.13 -39.96
C VAL A 6 -25.41 -30.03 -41.42
N THR A 7 -25.91 -29.01 -42.09
CA THR A 7 -25.73 -28.76 -43.51
C THR A 7 -24.27 -28.39 -43.79
N SER A 8 -23.62 -29.16 -44.68
CA SER A 8 -22.25 -28.93 -45.17
C SER A 8 -22.00 -27.47 -45.59
N THR A 9 -23.04 -26.72 -45.97
CA THR A 9 -22.96 -25.32 -46.38
C THR A 9 -22.58 -24.35 -45.26
N ALA A 10 -22.90 -24.66 -43.98
CA ALA A 10 -22.55 -23.78 -42.86
C ALA A 10 -21.05 -23.85 -42.52
N LEU A 11 -20.45 -25.04 -42.61
CA LEU A 11 -19.03 -25.24 -42.34
C LEU A 11 -18.16 -24.70 -43.49
N THR A 12 -18.64 -24.79 -44.74
CA THR A 12 -17.95 -24.19 -45.89
C THR A 12 -18.00 -22.65 -45.84
N PHE A 13 -19.09 -22.05 -45.34
CA PHE A 13 -19.16 -20.60 -45.18
C PHE A 13 -18.21 -20.08 -44.07
N LEU A 14 -18.03 -20.86 -43.00
CA LEU A 14 -17.11 -20.52 -41.92
C LEU A 14 -15.63 -20.71 -42.32
N MET A 15 -15.31 -21.73 -43.13
CA MET A 15 -13.96 -21.92 -43.65
C MET A 15 -13.59 -20.89 -44.73
N VAL A 16 -14.55 -20.46 -45.57
CA VAL A 16 -14.30 -19.41 -46.59
C VAL A 16 -14.13 -18.03 -45.94
N THR A 17 -14.80 -17.76 -44.82
CA THR A 17 -14.64 -16.49 -44.08
C THR A 17 -13.32 -16.44 -43.29
N MET A 18 -12.86 -17.57 -42.73
CA MET A 18 -11.53 -17.65 -42.11
C MET A 18 -10.37 -17.62 -43.13
N ALA A 19 -10.57 -18.17 -44.34
CA ALA A 19 -9.54 -18.11 -45.39
C ALA A 19 -9.44 -16.72 -46.06
N MET A 20 -10.52 -15.92 -46.08
CA MET A 20 -10.48 -14.55 -46.60
C MET A 20 -9.85 -13.53 -45.64
N ALA A 21 -9.71 -13.85 -44.35
CA ALA A 21 -9.00 -13.01 -43.39
C ALA A 21 -7.46 -13.11 -43.51
N LEU A 22 -6.93 -14.11 -44.22
CA LEU A 22 -5.49 -14.35 -44.37
C LEU A 22 -4.92 -13.95 -45.75
N LEU A 23 -5.74 -13.40 -46.65
CA LEU A 23 -5.33 -13.00 -48.01
C LEU A 23 -5.37 -11.49 -48.27
N VAL A 24 -5.60 -10.68 -47.24
CA VAL A 24 -5.42 -9.22 -47.33
C VAL A 24 -4.24 -8.84 -46.46
N SER A 25 -3.03 -9.05 -46.99
CA SER A 25 -1.91 -8.19 -46.59
C SER A 25 -2.35 -6.75 -46.89
N PRO A 26 -2.28 -5.81 -45.93
CA PRO A 26 -2.47 -4.42 -46.28
C PRO A 26 -1.36 -4.08 -47.30
N LEU A 27 -1.76 -3.80 -48.54
CA LEU A 27 -0.94 -2.95 -49.39
C LEU A 27 -0.69 -1.71 -48.55
N GLU A 28 0.57 -1.40 -48.33
CA GLU A 28 1.03 -0.13 -47.82
C GLU A 28 0.62 0.92 -48.85
N ILE A 29 -0.63 1.36 -48.76
CA ILE A 29 -1.09 2.58 -49.40
C ILE A 29 -0.31 3.65 -48.67
N GLN A 30 0.76 4.10 -49.31
CA GLN A 30 1.47 5.30 -48.91
C GLN A 30 0.41 6.39 -48.82
N GLU A 31 0.01 6.73 -47.59
CA GLU A 31 -0.83 7.87 -47.34
C GLU A 31 -0.19 9.05 -48.08
N PRO A 32 -0.97 9.86 -48.84
CA PRO A 32 -0.44 11.13 -49.28
C PRO A 32 0.12 11.80 -48.04
N PRO A 33 1.35 12.34 -48.08
CA PRO A 33 1.95 12.93 -46.89
C PRO A 33 0.91 13.83 -46.27
N ALA A 34 0.59 13.58 -45.00
CA ALA A 34 -0.19 14.53 -44.23
C ALA A 34 0.41 15.90 -44.56
N PRO A 35 -0.39 16.90 -44.97
CA PRO A 35 0.17 18.24 -45.03
C PRO A 35 0.87 18.42 -43.71
N LEU A 36 2.17 18.72 -43.75
CA LEU A 36 2.92 19.13 -42.56
C LEU A 36 1.94 19.98 -41.79
N ALA A 37 1.62 19.58 -40.54
CA ALA A 37 0.80 20.40 -39.67
C ALA A 37 1.32 21.81 -39.90
N GLU A 38 0.46 22.67 -40.46
CA GLU A 38 0.83 24.04 -40.70
C GLU A 38 1.35 24.49 -39.35
N GLU A 39 2.68 24.66 -39.27
CA GLU A 39 3.34 25.13 -38.06
C GLU A 39 2.49 26.31 -37.66
N PRO A 40 1.81 26.27 -36.49
CA PRO A 40 0.78 27.25 -36.18
C PRO A 40 1.44 28.58 -36.44
N ALA A 41 0.93 29.31 -37.44
CA ALA A 41 1.61 30.49 -37.96
C ALA A 41 2.08 31.26 -36.74
N VAL A 42 3.40 31.47 -36.61
CA VAL A 42 3.99 32.16 -35.47
C VAL A 42 3.24 33.49 -35.38
N LEU A 43 2.22 33.54 -34.53
CA LEU A 43 1.44 34.74 -34.29
C LEU A 43 2.47 35.63 -33.63
N ASN A 44 3.00 36.60 -34.39
CA ASN A 44 4.10 37.45 -33.97
C ASN A 44 3.83 37.96 -32.56
N ALA A 45 4.42 37.32 -31.55
CA ALA A 45 4.40 37.81 -30.20
C ALA A 45 5.05 39.20 -30.22
N PRO A 46 4.58 40.14 -29.37
CA PRO A 46 5.29 41.41 -29.22
C PRO A 46 6.77 41.13 -28.90
N SER A 47 7.68 41.82 -29.57
CA SER A 47 9.10 41.71 -29.28
C SER A 47 9.43 42.42 -27.98
N ASP A 48 10.35 41.88 -27.18
CA ASP A 48 10.80 42.51 -25.94
C ASP A 48 11.43 43.89 -26.21
N PRO A 49 10.88 44.98 -25.65
CA PRO A 49 11.43 46.33 -25.81
C PRO A 49 12.64 46.62 -24.90
N GLY A 50 13.07 45.66 -24.07
CA GLY A 50 14.23 45.76 -23.18
C GLY A 50 13.94 46.41 -21.82
N HIS A 51 12.67 46.71 -21.53
CA HIS A 51 12.18 47.24 -20.25
C HIS A 51 10.71 46.88 -20.06
N THR A 52 10.15 47.09 -18.86
CA THR A 52 8.73 46.85 -18.60
C THR A 52 7.85 47.86 -19.36
N VAL A 53 6.70 47.44 -19.86
CA VAL A 53 5.68 48.27 -20.52
C VAL A 53 4.40 48.25 -19.69
N PHE A 54 3.87 49.42 -19.40
CA PHE A 54 2.62 49.59 -18.66
C PHE A 54 1.47 50.00 -19.57
N ALA A 55 0.32 49.34 -19.42
CA ALA A 55 -0.91 49.65 -20.15
C ALA A 55 -2.11 49.81 -19.20
N GLN A 56 -2.91 50.85 -19.44
CA GLN A 56 -4.19 51.07 -18.77
C GLN A 56 -5.31 50.78 -19.77
N TYR A 57 -6.06 49.71 -19.55
CA TYR A 57 -7.07 49.20 -20.47
C TYR A 57 -8.48 49.55 -20.00
N LEU A 58 -9.26 50.25 -20.82
CA LEU A 58 -10.66 50.53 -20.55
C LEU A 58 -11.52 49.52 -21.28
N THR A 59 -12.35 48.83 -20.52
CA THR A 59 -13.24 47.78 -20.99
C THR A 59 -14.62 47.91 -20.35
N SER A 60 -15.61 47.17 -20.86
CA SER A 60 -16.95 47.18 -20.30
C SER A 60 -17.70 45.86 -20.48
N ASP A 61 -18.65 45.55 -19.58
CA ASP A 61 -19.48 44.34 -19.61
C ASP A 61 -20.13 44.10 -20.98
N ASN A 62 -20.69 45.18 -21.55
CA ASN A 62 -21.49 45.15 -22.75
C ASN A 62 -20.71 45.53 -24.03
N CYS A 63 -19.40 45.28 -24.06
CA CYS A 63 -18.51 45.66 -25.17
C CYS A 63 -18.03 44.45 -25.99
N PRO A 64 -18.63 44.14 -27.16
CA PRO A 64 -18.25 43.00 -27.99
C PRO A 64 -16.79 42.97 -28.43
N TYR A 65 -16.22 44.12 -28.79
CA TYR A 65 -14.82 44.18 -29.21
C TYR A 65 -13.85 44.01 -28.03
N CYS A 66 -14.31 44.23 -26.80
CA CYS A 66 -13.50 44.06 -25.61
C CYS A 66 -13.26 42.58 -25.32
N TYR A 67 -14.33 41.79 -25.21
CA TYR A 67 -14.19 40.37 -24.89
C TYR A 67 -13.76 39.50 -26.08
N ASN A 68 -14.10 39.88 -27.33
CA ASN A 68 -13.65 39.11 -28.51
C ASN A 68 -12.19 39.38 -28.90
N TYR A 69 -11.66 40.58 -28.62
CA TYR A 69 -10.35 40.99 -29.13
C TYR A 69 -9.47 41.69 -28.11
N GLY A 70 -9.91 42.81 -27.53
CA GLY A 70 -9.04 43.67 -26.69
C GLY A 70 -8.49 42.96 -25.45
N SER A 71 -9.36 42.32 -24.66
CA SER A 71 -8.96 41.57 -23.49
C SER A 71 -8.14 40.31 -23.85
N PRO A 72 -8.53 39.51 -24.86
CA PRO A 72 -7.67 38.44 -25.38
C PRO A 72 -6.29 38.92 -25.84
N ALA A 73 -6.18 40.08 -26.49
CA ALA A 73 -4.91 40.64 -26.97
C ALA A 73 -3.96 40.99 -25.82
N LEU A 74 -4.47 41.63 -24.76
CA LEU A 74 -3.66 41.94 -23.59
C LEU A 74 -3.20 40.68 -22.84
N LYS A 75 -4.10 39.69 -22.73
CA LYS A 75 -3.76 38.40 -22.11
C LYS A 75 -2.70 37.65 -22.93
N GLN A 76 -2.82 37.64 -24.26
CA GLN A 76 -1.81 37.05 -25.15
C GLN A 76 -0.47 37.80 -25.06
N ALA A 77 -0.47 39.13 -24.99
CA ALA A 77 0.74 39.91 -24.79
C ALA A 77 1.39 39.64 -23.42
N LYS A 78 0.61 39.56 -22.34
CA LYS A 78 1.11 39.21 -20.99
C LYS A 78 1.70 37.81 -20.97
N ASN A 79 1.04 36.84 -21.60
CA ASN A 79 1.56 35.48 -21.71
C ASN A 79 2.85 35.40 -22.54
N SER A 80 2.98 36.27 -23.55
CA SER A 80 4.16 36.32 -24.42
C SER A 80 5.34 37.03 -23.77
N LEU A 81 5.07 38.02 -22.92
CA LEU A 81 6.05 38.86 -22.23
C LEU A 81 5.73 38.92 -20.73
N PRO A 82 5.77 37.78 -19.99
CA PRO A 82 5.33 37.71 -18.60
C PRO A 82 6.07 38.68 -17.69
N ASP A 83 7.36 38.88 -17.93
CA ASP A 83 8.24 39.74 -17.13
C ASP A 83 8.41 41.15 -17.69
N LYS A 84 7.76 41.48 -18.81
CA LYS A 84 7.94 42.77 -19.50
C LYS A 84 6.64 43.50 -19.79
N PHE A 85 5.49 42.85 -19.72
CA PHE A 85 4.21 43.49 -19.96
C PHE A 85 3.34 43.48 -18.72
N VAL A 86 2.88 44.67 -18.32
CA VAL A 86 2.02 44.89 -17.16
C VAL A 86 0.82 45.70 -17.62
N TYR A 87 -0.38 45.27 -17.23
CA TYR A 87 -1.58 46.02 -17.52
C TYR A 87 -2.61 45.93 -16.41
N ILE A 88 -3.43 46.96 -16.33
CA ILE A 88 -4.62 47.02 -15.47
C ILE A 88 -5.85 47.26 -16.32
N SER A 89 -6.95 46.60 -15.98
CA SER A 89 -8.24 46.71 -16.65
C SER A 89 -9.21 47.54 -15.80
N TYR A 90 -9.60 48.70 -16.32
CA TYR A 90 -10.71 49.52 -15.85
C TYR A 90 -12.01 48.97 -16.45
N HIS A 91 -12.65 48.05 -15.74
CA HIS A 91 -13.86 47.36 -16.16
C HIS A 91 -15.10 48.16 -15.74
N SER A 92 -15.87 48.65 -16.70
CA SER A 92 -17.08 49.45 -16.44
C SER A 92 -18.35 48.65 -16.74
N ALA A 93 -19.46 48.98 -16.09
CA ALA A 93 -20.74 48.33 -16.35
C ALA A 93 -21.23 48.54 -17.80
N SER A 94 -20.79 49.65 -18.43
CA SER A 94 -21.22 49.96 -19.80
C SER A 94 -20.22 50.78 -20.60
N TYR A 95 -20.03 50.43 -21.88
CA TYR A 95 -19.23 51.26 -22.78
C TYR A 95 -19.87 52.63 -23.03
N GLY A 96 -21.15 52.82 -22.70
CA GLY A 96 -21.81 54.12 -22.75
C GLY A 96 -21.32 55.11 -21.68
N ASN A 97 -20.82 54.60 -20.55
CA ASN A 97 -20.19 55.36 -19.48
C ASN A 97 -19.04 54.56 -18.88
N THR A 98 -17.83 54.77 -19.38
CA THR A 98 -16.64 54.01 -18.93
C THR A 98 -16.04 54.57 -17.65
N ALA A 99 -16.53 55.70 -17.14
CA ALA A 99 -15.97 56.43 -16.00
C ALA A 99 -16.87 56.28 -14.75
N ASP A 100 -17.30 55.06 -14.48
CA ASP A 100 -18.12 54.68 -13.33
C ASP A 100 -17.29 54.20 -12.13
N ALA A 101 -17.95 53.88 -11.01
CA ALA A 101 -17.25 53.40 -9.83
C ALA A 101 -16.59 52.03 -10.06
N GLU A 102 -17.23 51.16 -10.83
CA GLU A 102 -16.76 49.81 -11.17
C GLU A 102 -15.38 49.83 -11.82
N SER A 103 -15.15 50.77 -12.74
CA SER A 103 -13.87 50.94 -13.45
C SER A 103 -12.75 51.58 -12.61
N GLY A 104 -12.96 51.75 -11.30
CA GLY A 104 -11.99 52.40 -10.42
C GLY A 104 -11.98 53.92 -10.53
N ASN A 105 -13.00 54.53 -11.14
CA ASN A 105 -13.12 55.98 -11.22
C ASN A 105 -13.67 56.61 -9.92
N ILE A 106 -13.07 56.25 -8.79
CA ILE A 106 -13.47 56.68 -7.45
C ILE A 106 -12.43 57.57 -6.79
N ALA A 107 -12.87 58.36 -5.81
CA ALA A 107 -11.95 59.17 -5.01
C ALA A 107 -10.96 58.29 -4.21
N PRO A 108 -9.73 58.78 -3.95
CA PRO A 108 -9.16 60.05 -4.44
C PRO A 108 -8.45 59.94 -5.81
N ILE A 109 -8.41 58.76 -6.43
CA ILE A 109 -7.54 58.50 -7.59
C ILE A 109 -8.17 58.86 -8.93
N TYR A 110 -9.45 58.53 -9.12
CA TYR A 110 -10.21 58.74 -10.36
C TYR A 110 -9.48 58.22 -11.61
N GLY A 111 -9.21 56.91 -11.67
CA GLY A 111 -8.35 56.29 -12.69
C GLY A 111 -8.79 56.54 -14.14
N VAL A 112 -10.10 56.58 -14.42
CA VAL A 112 -10.60 56.82 -15.78
C VAL A 112 -10.65 58.32 -16.13
N ASN A 113 -11.03 59.18 -15.18
CA ASN A 113 -11.00 60.64 -15.40
C ASN A 113 -9.56 61.16 -15.58
N HIS A 114 -8.57 60.54 -14.92
CA HIS A 114 -7.15 60.79 -15.16
C HIS A 114 -6.84 60.67 -16.66
N LEU A 115 -7.32 59.59 -17.29
CA LEU A 115 -7.17 59.34 -18.73
C LEU A 115 -8.01 60.25 -19.62
N GLN A 116 -8.83 61.13 -19.05
CA GLN A 116 -9.77 62.00 -19.76
C GLN A 116 -10.74 61.21 -20.64
N GLU A 117 -11.16 60.05 -20.16
CA GLU A 117 -12.13 59.18 -20.82
C GLU A 117 -13.46 59.19 -20.07
N SER A 118 -14.55 58.97 -20.82
CA SER A 118 -15.91 58.95 -20.26
C SER A 118 -16.87 57.99 -20.97
N SER A 119 -16.53 57.54 -22.18
CA SER A 119 -17.34 56.60 -22.95
C SER A 119 -16.49 55.92 -24.02
N GLY A 120 -16.97 54.80 -24.53
CA GLY A 120 -16.38 54.00 -25.60
C GLY A 120 -15.28 53.05 -25.11
N ALA A 121 -15.42 51.77 -25.46
CA ALA A 121 -14.47 50.70 -25.20
C ALA A 121 -14.41 49.75 -26.42
N PRO A 122 -13.32 49.01 -26.67
CA PRO A 122 -12.07 49.00 -25.90
C PRO A 122 -11.19 50.22 -26.18
N LYS A 123 -10.48 50.71 -25.15
CA LYS A 123 -9.41 51.70 -25.29
C LYS A 123 -8.21 51.28 -24.43
N VAL A 124 -7.01 51.63 -24.84
CA VAL A 124 -5.81 51.40 -24.03
C VAL A 124 -4.92 52.64 -24.03
N VAL A 125 -4.27 52.92 -22.91
CA VAL A 125 -3.28 53.99 -22.77
C VAL A 125 -1.96 53.37 -22.34
N PHE A 126 -0.96 53.42 -23.22
CA PHE A 126 0.40 52.96 -22.94
C PHE A 126 1.25 54.07 -22.36
N GLY A 127 2.01 53.75 -21.30
CA GLY A 127 2.99 54.65 -20.68
C GLY A 127 2.41 55.99 -20.24
N ASP A 128 1.11 56.02 -19.94
CA ASP A 128 0.31 57.22 -19.67
C ASP A 128 0.35 58.31 -20.75
N LYS A 129 0.69 57.97 -21.99
CA LYS A 129 0.84 58.96 -23.09
C LYS A 129 0.13 58.56 -24.36
N GLN A 130 0.30 57.31 -24.77
CA GLN A 130 -0.19 56.85 -26.06
C GLN A 130 -1.54 56.14 -25.91
N LYS A 131 -2.59 56.89 -26.22
CA LYS A 131 -3.96 56.40 -26.25
C LYS A 131 -4.30 55.76 -27.58
N GLN A 132 -4.90 54.57 -27.54
CA GLN A 132 -5.37 53.81 -28.69
C GLN A 132 -6.83 53.41 -28.48
N SER A 133 -7.64 53.54 -29.53
CA SER A 133 -9.07 53.21 -29.50
C SER A 133 -9.37 52.06 -30.44
N GLY A 134 -10.19 51.12 -29.98
CA GLY A 134 -10.57 49.93 -30.73
C GLY A 134 -9.51 48.82 -30.71
N CYS A 135 -9.97 47.62 -31.04
CA CYS A 135 -9.14 46.44 -31.25
C CYS A 135 -9.94 45.47 -32.12
N GLY A 136 -9.37 45.02 -33.23
CA GLY A 136 -10.04 44.11 -34.19
C GLY A 136 -9.34 42.77 -34.38
N SER A 137 -8.28 42.50 -33.61
CA SER A 137 -7.52 41.25 -33.64
C SER A 137 -6.90 41.00 -32.26
N ASN A 138 -6.52 39.76 -31.97
CA ASN A 138 -5.86 39.40 -30.71
C ASN A 138 -4.37 39.84 -30.64
N THR A 139 -3.93 40.69 -31.57
CA THR A 139 -2.55 41.20 -31.69
C THR A 139 -2.54 42.72 -31.91
N CYS A 140 -3.69 43.38 -31.73
CA CYS A 140 -3.90 44.79 -32.04
C CYS A 140 -2.99 45.75 -31.26
N TYR A 141 -2.39 45.26 -30.17
CA TYR A 141 -1.54 46.04 -29.27
C TYR A 141 -0.04 45.75 -29.39
N ASP A 142 0.34 44.70 -30.12
CA ASP A 142 1.71 44.17 -30.10
C ASP A 142 2.74 45.18 -30.61
N SER A 143 2.39 45.96 -31.63
CA SER A 143 3.27 47.01 -32.18
C SER A 143 3.54 48.15 -31.18
N TYR A 144 2.58 48.47 -30.31
CA TYR A 144 2.75 49.49 -29.28
C TYR A 144 3.62 48.97 -28.14
N ILE A 145 3.46 47.70 -27.77
CA ILE A 145 4.29 47.03 -26.76
C ILE A 145 5.73 46.89 -27.27
N SER A 146 5.89 46.41 -28.51
CA SER A 146 7.20 46.22 -29.17
C SER A 146 7.97 47.53 -29.36
N SER A 147 7.28 48.67 -29.44
CA SER A 147 7.90 50.00 -29.52
C SER A 147 8.16 50.63 -28.14
N GLY A 148 8.03 49.86 -27.05
CA GLY A 148 8.31 50.29 -25.68
C GLY A 148 7.17 51.05 -25.01
N GLY A 149 5.97 51.09 -25.60
CA GLY A 149 4.75 51.57 -24.94
C GLY A 149 4.80 53.01 -24.40
N GLN A 150 5.62 53.89 -24.99
CA GLN A 150 5.84 55.27 -24.51
C GLN A 150 6.28 55.39 -23.04
N MET A 151 6.95 54.37 -22.50
CA MET A 151 7.63 54.50 -21.23
C MET A 151 8.72 55.59 -21.30
N HIS A 152 9.17 56.10 -20.16
CA HIS A 152 10.24 57.09 -20.12
C HIS A 152 11.52 56.53 -20.79
N SER A 153 12.33 57.40 -21.41
CA SER A 153 13.52 56.98 -22.15
C SER A 153 14.59 56.28 -21.29
N THR A 154 14.49 56.38 -19.97
CA THR A 154 15.37 55.72 -19.00
C THR A 154 14.67 54.55 -18.31
N ALA A 155 13.58 54.01 -18.86
CA ALA A 155 12.79 52.98 -18.18
C ALA A 155 13.60 51.71 -17.86
N ALA A 156 14.55 51.36 -18.72
CA ALA A 156 15.47 50.23 -18.51
C ALA A 156 16.38 50.40 -17.28
N ASP A 157 16.55 51.62 -16.76
CA ASP A 157 17.38 51.89 -15.58
C ASP A 157 16.64 51.68 -14.25
N TYR A 158 15.31 51.46 -14.29
CA TYR A 158 14.47 51.28 -13.11
C TYR A 158 13.99 49.83 -13.01
N GLY A 159 14.01 49.29 -11.80
CA GLY A 159 13.47 47.97 -11.47
C GLY A 159 12.35 48.08 -10.44
N MET A 160 11.37 47.19 -10.53
CA MET A 160 10.31 47.05 -9.53
C MET A 160 10.00 45.57 -9.28
N THR A 161 9.57 45.25 -8.07
CA THR A 161 9.06 43.93 -7.69
C THR A 161 7.95 44.07 -6.66
N ILE A 162 7.06 43.08 -6.60
CA ILE A 162 5.98 43.00 -5.63
C ILE A 162 6.13 41.68 -4.86
N SER A 163 6.01 41.76 -3.54
CA SER A 163 5.80 40.60 -2.66
C SER A 163 4.42 40.71 -2.03
N GLN A 164 3.71 39.60 -1.95
CA GLN A 164 2.41 39.47 -1.30
C GLN A 164 2.46 38.29 -0.34
N ILE A 165 2.05 38.51 0.90
CA ILE A 165 2.05 37.48 1.94
C ILE A 165 0.62 37.31 2.43
N ASP A 166 0.12 36.08 2.39
CA ASP A 166 -1.15 35.73 3.06
C ASP A 166 -0.89 35.62 4.56
N ASN A 167 -1.61 36.43 5.34
CA ASN A 167 -1.46 36.47 6.79
C ASN A 167 -2.21 35.32 7.49
N GLY A 168 -2.99 34.51 6.76
CA GLY A 168 -3.76 33.38 7.29
C GLY A 168 -5.03 33.79 8.05
N ASP A 169 -5.35 35.08 8.11
CA ASP A 169 -6.53 35.64 8.79
C ASP A 169 -7.55 36.27 7.81
N GLY A 170 -7.37 36.04 6.51
CA GLY A 170 -8.18 36.64 5.45
C GLY A 170 -7.67 38.01 4.98
N THR A 171 -6.49 38.42 5.41
CA THR A 171 -5.79 39.61 4.92
C THR A 171 -4.44 39.25 4.29
N ALA A 172 -3.93 40.16 3.45
CA ALA A 172 -2.62 40.05 2.84
C ALA A 172 -1.78 41.31 3.10
N ASP A 173 -0.48 41.10 3.28
CA ASP A 173 0.52 42.16 3.32
C ASP A 173 1.15 42.30 1.93
N ILE A 174 1.13 43.52 1.38
CA ILE A 174 1.61 43.84 0.04
C ILE A 174 2.82 44.75 0.16
N SER A 175 3.97 44.34 -0.36
CA SER A 175 5.19 45.14 -0.39
C SER A 175 5.62 45.38 -1.83
N VAL A 176 5.64 46.66 -2.24
CA VAL A 176 6.15 47.06 -3.55
C VAL A 176 7.50 47.71 -3.37
N SER A 177 8.51 47.14 -4.03
CA SER A 177 9.90 47.59 -3.95
C SER A 177 10.34 48.15 -5.31
N ALA A 178 11.06 49.26 -5.28
CA ALA A 178 11.60 49.92 -6.46
C ALA A 178 13.11 50.21 -6.31
N THR A 179 13.86 50.14 -7.40
CA THR A 179 15.30 50.42 -7.43
C THR A 179 15.70 51.16 -8.71
N TYR A 180 16.86 51.80 -8.68
CA TYR A 180 17.49 52.46 -9.83
C TYR A 180 18.92 51.93 -10.00
N VAL A 181 19.19 51.35 -11.15
CA VAL A 181 20.47 50.69 -11.49
C VAL A 181 21.23 51.40 -12.61
N GLY A 182 20.66 52.48 -13.17
CA GLY A 182 21.32 53.29 -14.19
C GLY A 182 22.53 54.06 -13.67
N SER A 183 23.36 54.53 -14.60
CA SER A 183 24.57 55.32 -14.30
C SER A 183 24.29 56.81 -13.98
N GLY A 184 23.03 57.24 -14.11
CA GLY A 184 22.58 58.62 -13.87
C GLY A 184 22.08 58.87 -12.45
N THR A 185 21.22 59.87 -12.29
CA THR A 185 20.54 60.16 -11.01
C THR A 185 19.05 59.80 -11.15
N PRO A 186 18.48 59.04 -10.21
CA PRO A 186 17.05 58.72 -10.24
C PRO A 186 16.20 59.99 -10.11
N ALA A 187 15.00 59.96 -10.69
CA ALA A 187 14.02 61.02 -10.54
C ALA A 187 13.57 61.14 -9.08
N SER A 188 13.43 62.36 -8.58
CA SER A 188 12.95 62.64 -7.22
C SER A 188 11.43 62.72 -7.16
N ASN A 189 10.84 62.41 -6.00
CA ASN A 189 9.39 62.51 -5.73
C ASN A 189 8.54 61.70 -6.71
N LEU A 190 8.95 60.46 -6.97
CA LEU A 190 8.18 59.54 -7.81
C LEU A 190 6.87 59.17 -7.13
N ILE A 191 5.81 59.04 -7.92
CA ILE A 191 4.51 58.56 -7.46
C ILE A 191 4.45 57.05 -7.68
N LEU A 192 4.21 56.31 -6.60
CA LEU A 192 4.00 54.87 -6.62
C LEU A 192 2.51 54.60 -6.86
N TYR A 193 2.15 54.44 -8.13
CA TYR A 193 0.85 53.93 -8.54
C TYR A 193 0.76 52.46 -8.10
N ALA A 194 -0.30 52.09 -7.38
CA ALA A 194 -0.51 50.71 -6.95
C ALA A 194 -2.00 50.40 -6.79
N ALA A 195 -2.42 49.20 -7.20
CA ALA A 195 -3.79 48.74 -7.12
C ALA A 195 -3.85 47.23 -6.88
N VAL A 196 -4.85 46.80 -6.12
CA VAL A 196 -5.28 45.40 -6.06
C VAL A 196 -6.18 45.15 -7.27
N THR A 197 -5.93 44.03 -7.93
CA THR A 197 -6.66 43.58 -9.11
C THR A 197 -7.02 42.10 -9.00
N GLU A 198 -8.11 41.70 -9.63
CA GLU A 198 -8.37 40.29 -9.91
C GLU A 198 -7.55 39.81 -11.11
N GLU A 199 -6.69 38.80 -10.95
CA GLU A 199 -5.95 38.21 -12.06
C GLU A 199 -6.90 37.71 -13.16
N VAL A 200 -7.96 37.02 -12.76
CA VAL A 200 -9.12 36.65 -13.58
C VAL A 200 -10.35 37.37 -13.05
N CYS A 201 -10.99 38.18 -13.89
CA CYS A 201 -12.12 39.03 -13.48
C CYS A 201 -13.36 38.17 -13.15
N ASN A 202 -13.50 37.79 -11.88
CA ASN A 202 -14.58 36.99 -11.32
C ASN A 202 -15.73 37.88 -10.84
N SER A 203 -15.42 39.04 -10.29
CA SER A 203 -16.41 40.02 -9.81
C SER A 203 -17.07 40.76 -10.97
N HIS A 204 -16.35 40.90 -12.09
CA HIS A 204 -16.77 41.63 -13.27
C HIS A 204 -16.64 40.75 -14.54
N VAL A 205 -17.76 40.14 -14.94
CA VAL A 205 -17.82 39.20 -16.08
C VAL A 205 -18.48 39.89 -17.27
N TYR A 206 -17.95 39.66 -18.48
CA TYR A 206 -18.56 40.17 -19.69
C TYR A 206 -19.95 39.57 -19.95
N ASN A 207 -20.78 40.25 -20.74
CA ASN A 207 -22.15 39.79 -21.06
C ASN A 207 -22.21 38.44 -21.78
N ASP A 208 -21.13 38.00 -22.43
CA ASP A 208 -21.04 36.69 -23.07
C ASP A 208 -20.59 35.57 -22.12
N GLY A 209 -20.32 35.91 -20.85
CA GLY A 209 -19.84 35.01 -19.81
C GLY A 209 -18.32 34.83 -19.78
N SER A 210 -17.58 35.44 -20.71
CA SER A 210 -16.11 35.44 -20.69
C SER A 210 -15.57 36.37 -19.59
N LYS A 211 -14.34 36.13 -19.17
CA LYS A 211 -13.67 36.89 -18.11
C LYS A 211 -12.44 37.59 -18.64
N GLY A 212 -12.30 38.86 -18.28
CA GLY A 212 -11.08 39.62 -18.51
C GLY A 212 -9.94 39.18 -17.59
N GLY A 213 -8.85 39.95 -17.60
CA GLY A 213 -7.79 39.81 -16.61
C GLY A 213 -7.33 41.15 -16.05
N ASN A 214 -6.74 41.11 -14.85
CA ASN A 214 -6.25 42.26 -14.09
C ASN A 214 -7.30 43.36 -13.88
N CYS A 215 -8.54 43.00 -13.55
CA CYS A 215 -9.59 43.99 -13.26
C CYS A 215 -9.34 44.70 -11.94
N TRP A 216 -9.44 46.02 -11.94
CA TRP A 216 -9.26 46.83 -10.73
C TRP A 216 -10.32 46.49 -9.67
N GLU A 217 -9.89 46.40 -8.40
CA GLU A 217 -10.79 46.23 -7.24
C GLU A 217 -10.55 47.27 -6.14
N ALA A 218 -9.28 47.65 -5.92
CA ALA A 218 -8.96 48.67 -4.92
C ALA A 218 -7.69 49.44 -5.27
N TRP A 219 -7.70 50.76 -5.03
CA TRP A 219 -6.51 51.60 -5.06
C TRP A 219 -5.74 51.48 -3.76
N LEU A 220 -4.42 51.28 -3.83
CA LEU A 220 -3.54 51.32 -2.68
C LEU A 220 -2.99 52.74 -2.49
N LEU A 221 -3.19 53.31 -1.30
CA LEU A 221 -3.00 54.73 -1.01
C LEU A 221 -1.91 54.96 0.05
N ASN A 222 -1.49 56.21 0.20
CA ASN A 222 -0.64 56.61 1.32
C ASN A 222 -1.28 56.33 2.70
N ASN A 223 -0.47 56.39 3.76
CA ASN A 223 -0.88 56.14 5.15
C ASN A 223 -1.47 54.75 5.40
N ASN A 224 -0.95 53.72 4.72
CA ASN A 224 -1.49 52.36 4.81
C ASN A 224 -3.00 52.28 4.46
N GLY A 225 -3.44 53.15 3.54
CA GLY A 225 -4.83 53.25 3.12
C GLY A 225 -5.11 52.49 1.83
N TYR A 226 -6.38 52.21 1.59
CA TYR A 226 -6.88 51.75 0.30
C TYR A 226 -8.28 52.30 0.03
N SER A 227 -8.70 52.35 -1.24
CA SER A 227 -10.03 52.78 -1.64
C SER A 227 -10.62 51.79 -2.63
N SER A 228 -11.78 51.23 -2.31
CA SER A 228 -12.54 50.32 -3.19
C SER A 228 -13.97 50.82 -3.37
N ASN A 229 -14.80 50.09 -4.11
CA ASN A 229 -16.23 50.38 -4.22
C ASN A 229 -16.98 50.37 -2.87
N SER A 230 -16.37 49.82 -1.81
CA SER A 230 -16.91 49.85 -0.44
C SER A 230 -16.50 51.09 0.35
N GLY A 231 -15.69 52.00 -0.23
CA GLY A 231 -15.22 53.23 0.38
C GLY A 231 -13.71 53.24 0.65
N THR A 232 -13.24 54.33 1.26
CA THR A 232 -11.83 54.56 1.59
C THR A 232 -11.53 54.18 3.03
N VAL A 233 -10.47 53.40 3.23
CA VAL A 233 -9.98 52.93 4.53
C VAL A 233 -8.65 53.60 4.87
N ASN A 234 -8.44 53.87 6.16
CA ASN A 234 -7.26 54.55 6.72
C ASN A 234 -6.94 55.95 6.13
N GLY A 235 -7.94 56.62 5.53
CA GLY A 235 -7.88 58.06 5.23
C GLY A 235 -6.82 58.47 4.20
N GLY A 236 -6.34 57.55 3.36
CA GLY A 236 -5.41 57.86 2.28
C GLY A 236 -5.97 58.92 1.32
N THR A 237 -5.12 59.86 0.89
CA THR A 237 -5.51 61.00 0.05
C THR A 237 -4.99 60.91 -1.38
N GLY A 238 -4.19 59.89 -1.69
CA GLY A 238 -3.59 59.66 -3.00
C GLY A 238 -2.54 58.56 -2.94
N PHE A 239 -1.84 58.35 -4.04
CA PHE A 239 -0.72 57.40 -4.13
C PHE A 239 0.48 57.83 -3.25
N ASN A 240 1.33 56.87 -2.89
CA ASN A 240 2.56 57.17 -2.13
C ASN A 240 3.56 57.95 -2.99
N THR A 241 4.23 58.93 -2.37
CA THR A 241 5.40 59.60 -2.96
C THR A 241 6.66 58.97 -2.39
N ILE A 242 7.52 58.44 -3.27
CA ILE A 242 8.75 57.74 -2.88
C ILE A 242 9.98 58.44 -3.48
N SER A 243 11.13 58.20 -2.87
CA SER A 243 12.43 58.62 -3.39
C SER A 243 13.35 57.41 -3.46
N ILE A 244 13.90 57.13 -4.63
CA ILE A 244 14.75 55.96 -4.87
C ILE A 244 16.21 56.35 -4.69
N THR A 245 16.96 55.53 -3.96
CA THR A 245 18.42 55.64 -3.86
C THR A 245 19.06 54.67 -4.85
N SER A 246 20.03 55.14 -5.63
CA SER A 246 20.72 54.29 -6.62
C SER A 246 21.35 53.06 -5.95
N GLY A 247 21.15 51.89 -6.54
CA GLY A 247 21.67 50.62 -6.06
C GLY A 247 21.02 50.09 -4.78
N GLN A 248 19.92 50.67 -4.31
CA GLN A 248 19.19 50.24 -3.12
C GLN A 248 17.69 50.10 -3.41
N TRP A 249 17.07 49.07 -2.83
CA TRP A 249 15.62 48.88 -2.90
C TRP A 249 14.92 49.83 -1.93
N THR A 250 13.91 50.54 -2.43
CA THR A 250 12.99 51.36 -1.65
C THR A 250 11.64 50.67 -1.62
N THR A 251 11.21 50.25 -0.43
CA THR A 251 9.99 49.44 -0.25
C THR A 251 8.87 50.26 0.39
N THR A 252 7.67 50.12 -0.16
CA THR A 252 6.42 50.62 0.43
C THR A 252 5.51 49.45 0.72
N THR A 253 5.00 49.37 1.94
CA THR A 253 4.19 48.24 2.40
C THR A 253 2.79 48.68 2.80
N TRP A 254 1.80 47.89 2.40
CA TRP A 254 0.43 47.95 2.87
C TRP A 254 0.15 46.68 3.67
N THR A 255 -0.30 46.85 4.91
CA THR A 255 -0.54 45.74 5.84
C THR A 255 -2.03 45.51 6.03
N ASN A 256 -2.40 44.25 6.22
CA ASN A 256 -3.78 43.81 6.47
C ASN A 256 -4.78 44.25 5.39
N VAL A 257 -4.38 44.17 4.10
CA VAL A 257 -5.30 44.45 2.98
C VAL A 257 -6.26 43.27 2.85
N PRO A 258 -7.59 43.45 2.89
CA PRO A 258 -8.51 42.33 2.89
C PRO A 258 -8.47 41.53 1.58
N ILE A 259 -8.29 40.21 1.68
CA ILE A 259 -8.34 39.29 0.54
C ILE A 259 -9.75 39.26 -0.07
N SER A 260 -10.79 39.56 0.73
CA SER A 260 -12.18 39.64 0.26
C SER A 260 -12.45 40.79 -0.72
N LEU A 261 -11.47 41.66 -1.00
CA LEU A 261 -11.57 42.65 -2.07
C LEU A 261 -11.58 42.02 -3.45
N VAL A 262 -11.08 40.79 -3.59
CA VAL A 262 -11.08 40.04 -4.86
C VAL A 262 -11.94 38.79 -4.75
N GLY A 263 -12.68 38.48 -5.81
CA GLY A 263 -13.39 37.23 -6.00
C GLY A 263 -12.43 36.11 -6.37
N GLY A 264 -12.48 34.99 -5.62
CA GLY A 264 -11.56 33.85 -5.81
C GLY A 264 -10.42 33.78 -4.80
N GLY A 265 -10.39 34.67 -3.81
CA GLY A 265 -9.45 34.62 -2.69
C GLY A 265 -7.99 34.87 -3.10
N MET A 266 -7.04 34.45 -2.25
CA MET A 266 -5.61 34.73 -2.43
C MET A 266 -5.07 34.22 -3.77
N SER A 267 -5.56 33.08 -4.27
CA SER A 267 -5.16 32.52 -5.56
C SER A 267 -5.53 33.37 -6.78
N ASN A 268 -6.42 34.36 -6.63
CA ASN A 268 -6.79 35.31 -7.68
C ASN A 268 -6.38 36.76 -7.32
N PHE A 269 -5.70 36.93 -6.19
CA PHE A 269 -5.29 38.23 -5.66
C PHE A 269 -4.02 38.69 -6.36
N ASN A 270 -4.15 39.64 -7.27
CA ASN A 270 -3.02 40.25 -7.97
C ASN A 270 -2.84 41.72 -7.50
N THR A 271 -1.61 42.23 -7.56
CA THR A 271 -1.35 43.65 -7.37
C THR A 271 -0.60 44.16 -8.58
N VAL A 272 -1.01 45.31 -9.09
CA VAL A 272 -0.35 46.02 -10.19
C VAL A 272 0.24 47.31 -9.65
N ALA A 273 1.50 47.59 -9.97
CA ALA A 273 2.18 48.82 -9.57
C ALA A 273 3.00 49.44 -10.70
N ALA A 274 3.19 50.76 -10.64
CA ALA A 274 4.00 51.51 -11.60
C ALA A 274 4.60 52.78 -10.98
N LEU A 275 5.73 53.22 -11.52
CA LEU A 275 6.42 54.45 -11.09
C LEU A 275 6.12 55.60 -12.04
N TYR A 276 5.46 56.62 -11.52
CA TYR A 276 5.06 57.82 -12.24
C TYR A 276 5.89 59.03 -11.83
N SER A 277 6.12 59.98 -12.74
CA SER A 277 6.69 61.28 -12.39
C SER A 277 5.73 62.16 -11.58
N THR A 278 4.42 61.99 -11.80
CA THR A 278 3.35 62.76 -11.16
C THR A 278 2.03 62.04 -11.38
N TRP A 279 1.00 62.38 -10.60
CA TRP A 279 -0.37 61.93 -10.82
C TRP A 279 -1.34 63.11 -10.80
N SER A 280 -2.42 63.03 -11.57
CA SER A 280 -3.50 64.03 -11.61
C SER A 280 -4.83 63.34 -11.86
N THR A 281 -5.89 63.74 -11.16
CA THR A 281 -7.20 63.08 -11.28
C THR A 281 -7.99 63.51 -12.53
N ASN A 282 -7.45 64.40 -13.37
CA ASN A 282 -8.14 64.97 -14.53
C ASN A 282 -7.23 65.19 -15.77
N SER A 283 -6.00 64.70 -15.74
CA SER A 283 -5.06 64.81 -16.85
C SER A 283 -4.05 63.67 -16.84
N TYR A 284 -3.88 63.04 -18.00
CA TYR A 284 -2.83 62.07 -18.29
C TYR A 284 -1.59 62.78 -18.86
N ASN A 285 -0.60 62.04 -19.34
CA ASN A 285 0.68 62.50 -19.90
C ASN A 285 1.81 62.65 -18.86
N ALA A 286 1.79 61.83 -17.81
CA ALA A 286 2.93 61.65 -16.92
C ALA A 286 4.01 60.76 -17.56
N ASN A 287 5.24 60.82 -17.04
CA ASN A 287 6.27 59.85 -17.39
C ASN A 287 6.10 58.61 -16.52
N VAL A 288 6.08 57.43 -17.14
CA VAL A 288 6.12 56.14 -16.44
C VAL A 288 7.51 55.53 -16.59
N TYR A 289 8.16 55.21 -15.46
CA TYR A 289 9.55 54.76 -15.43
C TYR A 289 9.69 53.23 -15.37
N ALA A 290 8.81 52.55 -14.65
CA ALA A 290 8.76 51.09 -14.56
C ALA A 290 7.37 50.66 -14.15
N ALA A 291 7.04 49.39 -14.36
CA ALA A 291 5.83 48.76 -13.85
C ALA A 291 6.10 47.31 -13.47
N THR A 292 5.30 46.79 -12.57
CA THR A 292 5.35 45.39 -12.12
C THR A 292 3.95 44.95 -11.72
N ASP A 293 3.69 43.65 -11.75
CA ASP A 293 2.55 43.04 -11.10
C ASP A 293 2.99 41.81 -10.30
N SER A 294 2.17 41.31 -9.37
CA SER A 294 2.58 40.21 -8.50
C SER A 294 2.66 38.85 -9.21
N THR A 295 2.15 38.75 -10.44
CA THR A 295 2.36 37.57 -11.30
C THR A 295 3.73 37.59 -11.99
N MET A 296 4.40 38.75 -12.02
CA MET A 296 5.79 38.82 -12.46
C MET A 296 6.65 38.15 -11.40
N GLN A 297 7.21 37.00 -11.76
CA GLN A 297 8.07 36.23 -10.88
C GLN A 297 9.16 37.16 -10.31
N PRO A 298 9.28 37.27 -8.98
CA PRO A 298 10.42 37.94 -8.38
C PRO A 298 11.69 37.30 -8.88
N ALA A 299 12.70 38.12 -9.15
CA ALA A 299 13.91 37.61 -9.80
C ALA A 299 14.62 36.55 -8.94
N ILE A 300 14.36 36.47 -7.64
CA ILE A 300 14.90 35.47 -6.73
C ILE A 300 13.75 34.56 -6.26
N ASP A 301 13.93 33.25 -6.41
CA ASP A 301 13.01 32.19 -5.93
C ASP A 301 13.87 31.01 -5.47
N VAL A 302 13.89 30.73 -4.16
CA VAL A 302 14.66 29.64 -3.57
C VAL A 302 13.66 28.65 -3.01
N LYS A 303 13.54 27.49 -3.62
CA LYS A 303 12.65 26.43 -3.15
C LYS A 303 13.39 25.33 -2.43
N ILE A 304 12.65 24.52 -1.67
CA ILE A 304 13.09 23.16 -1.34
C ILE A 304 12.92 22.29 -2.59
N ASP A 305 14.03 21.76 -3.11
CA ASP A 305 14.06 20.93 -4.33
C ASP A 305 13.78 19.46 -4.02
N THR A 306 14.45 18.92 -2.99
CA THR A 306 14.25 17.55 -2.52
C THR A 306 14.34 17.47 -1.00
N MET A 307 13.59 16.55 -0.42
CA MET A 307 13.72 16.07 0.95
C MET A 307 13.62 14.55 0.90
N THR A 308 14.51 13.85 1.59
CA THR A 308 14.48 12.40 1.75
C THR A 308 14.69 12.04 3.20
N VAL A 309 13.82 11.17 3.72
CA VAL A 309 13.88 10.63 5.08
C VAL A 309 14.05 9.12 4.99
N GLU A 310 15.18 8.62 5.45
CA GLU A 310 15.53 7.19 5.34
C GLU A 310 16.12 6.67 6.65
N ASN A 311 15.93 5.39 6.93
CA ASN A 311 16.60 4.74 8.05
C ASN A 311 18.07 4.50 7.67
N ASN A 312 19.02 5.03 8.45
CA ASN A 312 20.45 4.88 8.17
C ASN A 312 20.93 3.42 8.23
N GLY A 313 20.16 2.53 8.89
CA GLY A 313 20.39 1.10 8.90
C GLY A 313 20.08 0.39 7.57
N GLY A 314 19.44 1.09 6.62
CA GLY A 314 19.02 0.53 5.33
C GLY A 314 17.78 -0.36 5.40
N PHE A 315 17.00 -0.22 6.48
CA PHE A 315 15.71 -0.88 6.64
C PHE A 315 14.58 -0.02 6.11
N ASP A 316 13.51 -0.66 5.64
CA ASP A 316 12.26 0.03 5.37
C ASP A 316 11.57 0.32 6.72
N GLY A 317 11.18 1.58 6.95
CA GLY A 317 10.59 2.02 8.22
C GLY A 317 11.54 2.12 9.41
N ILE A 318 10.98 2.28 10.62
CA ILE A 318 11.72 2.45 11.88
C ILE A 318 11.15 1.62 13.03
N ILE A 319 12.07 1.12 13.87
CA ILE A 319 11.77 0.70 15.25
C ILE A 319 12.35 1.74 16.22
N ALA A 320 11.93 1.70 17.48
CA ALA A 320 12.52 2.57 18.50
C ALA A 320 14.00 2.25 18.72
N GLY A 321 14.86 3.26 18.56
CA GLY A 321 16.32 3.17 18.71
C GLY A 321 17.11 3.19 17.40
N ASP A 322 16.43 3.29 16.27
CA ASP A 322 17.05 3.53 14.97
C ASP A 322 17.51 4.98 14.80
N GLU A 323 18.50 5.18 13.93
CA GLU A 323 18.92 6.50 13.47
C GLU A 323 18.35 6.77 12.07
N VAL A 324 17.63 7.87 11.92
CA VAL A 324 17.02 8.32 10.67
C VAL A 324 17.87 9.43 10.07
N GLY A 325 18.28 9.26 8.82
CA GLY A 325 18.93 10.28 8.01
C GLY A 325 17.90 11.17 7.33
N ILE A 326 18.13 12.47 7.37
CA ILE A 326 17.28 13.46 6.71
C ILE A 326 18.17 14.33 5.82
N ASP A 327 17.95 14.23 4.51
CA ASP A 327 18.67 15.00 3.50
C ASP A 327 17.72 15.98 2.82
N VAL A 328 18.08 17.26 2.85
CA VAL A 328 17.32 18.35 2.23
C VAL A 328 18.21 19.07 1.24
N THR A 329 17.73 19.29 0.03
CA THR A 329 18.39 20.14 -0.96
C THR A 329 17.48 21.30 -1.34
N ILE A 330 18.01 22.51 -1.24
CA ILE A 330 17.35 23.73 -1.71
C ILE A 330 17.96 24.17 -3.02
N LYS A 331 17.19 24.89 -3.84
CA LYS A 331 17.61 25.34 -5.16
C LYS A 331 17.08 26.73 -5.48
N ASN A 332 17.95 27.60 -5.96
CA ASN A 332 17.53 28.85 -6.56
C ASN A 332 16.99 28.58 -7.97
N ILE A 333 15.68 28.68 -8.14
CA ILE A 333 14.98 28.57 -9.42
C ILE A 333 14.57 29.93 -10.00
N GLY A 334 14.90 31.02 -9.30
CA GLY A 334 14.76 32.37 -9.81
C GLY A 334 15.69 32.67 -10.97
N VAL A 335 15.62 33.91 -11.47
CA VAL A 335 16.42 34.42 -12.59
C VAL A 335 17.59 35.32 -12.16
N ASP A 336 17.70 35.62 -10.86
CA ASP A 336 18.77 36.36 -10.20
C ASP A 336 19.43 35.57 -9.06
N ILE A 337 20.60 36.03 -8.65
CA ILE A 337 21.38 35.45 -7.55
C ILE A 337 20.69 35.74 -6.22
N TYR A 338 20.39 34.69 -5.45
CA TYR A 338 20.06 34.83 -4.04
C TYR A 338 21.33 35.23 -3.27
N SER A 339 21.26 36.34 -2.54
CA SER A 339 22.35 36.81 -1.69
C SER A 339 22.03 36.48 -0.24
N ALA A 340 22.92 35.75 0.44
CA ALA A 340 22.72 35.40 1.85
C ALA A 340 22.52 36.66 2.71
N ASN A 341 21.39 36.73 3.41
CA ASN A 341 21.17 37.71 4.47
C ASN A 341 21.39 37.09 5.85
N ASN A 342 21.72 37.93 6.85
CA ASN A 342 21.88 37.47 8.22
C ASN A 342 20.51 37.09 8.81
N GLY A 343 20.22 35.79 8.91
CA GLY A 343 19.05 35.25 9.63
C GLY A 343 18.26 34.18 8.88
N GLU A 344 18.46 34.04 7.57
CA GLU A 344 17.77 33.04 6.74
C GLU A 344 18.41 31.66 6.90
N SER A 345 17.58 30.64 7.09
CA SER A 345 17.98 29.28 7.44
C SER A 345 17.09 28.21 6.80
N ILE A 346 17.67 27.03 6.61
CA ILE A 346 17.02 25.75 6.41
C ILE A 346 16.84 25.13 7.79
N SER A 347 15.60 24.83 8.18
CA SER A 347 15.29 24.23 9.47
C SER A 347 14.48 22.96 9.27
N ILE A 348 14.85 21.90 10.00
CA ILE A 348 14.20 20.60 9.95
C ILE A 348 13.47 20.38 11.28
N TYR A 349 12.20 19.98 11.20
CA TYR A 349 11.33 19.76 12.34
C TYR A 349 10.76 18.34 12.32
N LYS A 350 10.58 17.74 13.49
CA LYS A 350 9.62 16.64 13.69
C LYS A 350 8.23 17.24 13.87
N VAL A 351 7.22 16.68 13.22
CA VAL A 351 5.85 17.18 13.24
C VAL A 351 4.92 16.17 13.92
N ASP A 352 4.41 16.56 15.10
CA ASP A 352 3.47 15.76 15.89
C ASP A 352 2.11 16.47 15.93
N GLY A 353 1.25 16.15 14.94
CA GLY A 353 -0.04 16.80 14.75
C GLY A 353 0.11 18.29 14.41
N VAL A 354 -0.08 19.16 15.39
CA VAL A 354 0.07 20.63 15.26
C VAL A 354 1.36 21.16 15.91
N GLN A 355 2.09 20.32 16.65
CA GLN A 355 3.34 20.69 17.30
C GLN A 355 4.51 20.43 16.36
N GLU A 356 5.45 21.37 16.29
CA GLU A 356 6.70 21.23 15.54
C GLU A 356 7.87 21.32 16.53
N SER A 357 8.72 20.29 16.53
CA SER A 357 9.93 20.23 17.35
C SER A 357 11.15 20.39 16.45
N LEU A 358 11.95 21.44 16.67
CA LEU A 358 13.17 21.68 15.89
C LEU A 358 14.17 20.54 16.14
N ILE A 359 14.63 19.91 15.06
CA ILE A 359 15.72 18.92 15.09
C ILE A 359 17.04 19.65 14.91
N ASP A 360 17.18 20.36 13.79
CA ASP A 360 18.41 21.05 13.44
C ASP A 360 18.17 22.19 12.43
N THR A 361 19.14 23.09 12.30
CA THR A 361 19.07 24.27 11.43
C THR A 361 20.42 24.65 10.85
N MET A 362 20.42 25.15 9.61
CA MET A 362 21.61 25.59 8.88
C MET A 362 21.34 26.91 8.15
N SER A 363 22.30 27.84 8.15
CA SER A 363 22.17 29.09 7.39
C SER A 363 22.22 28.88 5.87
N ILE A 364 21.39 29.63 5.14
CA ILE A 364 21.38 29.61 3.67
C ILE A 364 22.53 30.48 3.14
N GLN A 365 23.33 29.92 2.24
CA GLN A 365 24.44 30.61 1.57
C GLN A 365 23.95 31.36 0.32
N SER A 366 24.77 32.25 -0.25
CA SER A 366 24.42 32.87 -1.53
C SER A 366 24.32 31.81 -2.62
N LEU A 367 23.20 31.78 -3.35
CA LEU A 367 22.92 30.79 -4.39
C LEU A 367 22.80 31.49 -5.75
N GLY A 368 23.68 31.13 -6.67
CA GLY A 368 23.52 31.51 -8.08
C GLY A 368 22.27 30.87 -8.69
N VAL A 369 21.80 31.40 -9.81
CA VAL A 369 20.66 30.83 -10.55
C VAL A 369 20.93 29.36 -10.87
N GLY A 370 19.99 28.48 -10.54
CA GLY A 370 20.07 27.04 -10.71
C GLY A 370 21.00 26.31 -9.73
N SER A 371 21.70 27.04 -8.84
CA SER A 371 22.59 26.44 -7.84
C SER A 371 21.81 25.85 -6.68
N THR A 372 22.41 24.85 -6.04
CA THR A 372 21.83 24.13 -4.90
C THR A 372 22.68 24.26 -3.64
N GLN A 373 22.05 24.06 -2.50
CA GLN A 373 22.70 23.83 -1.22
C GLN A 373 22.03 22.63 -0.55
N SER A 374 22.82 21.72 -0.02
CA SER A 374 22.33 20.55 0.71
C SER A 374 22.55 20.72 2.21
N PHE A 375 21.62 20.18 2.99
CA PHE A 375 21.68 20.07 4.44
C PHE A 375 21.28 18.66 4.84
N THR A 376 22.16 18.00 5.59
CA THR A 376 21.95 16.65 6.11
C THR A 376 21.98 16.71 7.62
N THR A 377 21.04 16.02 8.27
CA THR A 377 21.03 15.83 9.72
C THR A 377 20.51 14.43 10.06
N THR A 378 20.58 14.05 11.33
CA THR A 378 20.04 12.77 11.81
C THR A 378 19.06 12.98 12.95
N TRP A 379 18.14 12.02 13.11
CA TRP A 379 17.19 11.97 14.21
C TRP A 379 17.17 10.58 14.83
N ASP A 380 17.19 10.52 16.16
CA ASP A 380 17.19 9.28 16.95
C ASP A 380 15.76 8.92 17.35
N SER A 381 15.28 7.74 16.94
CA SER A 381 13.93 7.26 17.21
C SER A 381 13.78 6.62 18.59
N THR A 382 14.81 6.62 19.46
CA THR A 382 14.77 5.98 20.80
C THR A 382 13.56 6.42 21.64
N SER A 383 13.13 7.68 21.52
CA SER A 383 11.97 8.20 22.26
C SER A 383 10.64 8.06 21.52
N GLU A 384 10.63 7.49 20.32
CA GLU A 384 9.43 7.34 19.51
C GLU A 384 8.57 6.17 19.98
N THR A 385 7.25 6.37 19.96
CA THR A 385 6.31 5.28 20.18
C THR A 385 5.93 4.68 18.84
N ILE A 386 6.30 3.41 18.63
CA ILE A 386 5.95 2.67 17.41
C ILE A 386 4.48 2.26 17.51
N GLU A 387 3.64 3.01 16.80
CA GLU A 387 2.20 2.75 16.66
C GLU A 387 1.88 1.87 15.44
N ASN A 388 0.84 1.03 15.55
CA ASN A 388 0.32 0.25 14.44
C ASN A 388 -0.17 1.17 13.31
N ASN A 389 0.35 0.98 12.10
CA ASN A 389 0.13 1.78 10.90
C ASN A 389 0.53 3.25 11.10
N GLY A 390 1.49 3.49 12.01
CA GLY A 390 2.02 4.80 12.30
C GLY A 390 3.05 5.27 11.27
N LEU A 391 3.22 6.58 11.21
CA LEU A 391 4.20 7.27 10.39
C LEU A 391 4.80 8.40 11.24
N THR A 392 6.12 8.54 11.20
CA THR A 392 6.78 9.74 11.73
C THR A 392 6.96 10.75 10.60
N ARG A 393 6.53 11.99 10.82
CA ARG A 393 6.60 13.08 9.83
C ARG A 393 7.70 14.07 10.15
N PHE A 394 8.44 14.45 9.12
CA PHE A 394 9.44 15.50 9.15
C PHE A 394 9.06 16.63 8.20
N ARG A 395 9.47 17.84 8.56
CA ARG A 395 9.24 19.05 7.78
C ARG A 395 10.52 19.82 7.61
N ALA A 396 10.90 20.07 6.37
CA ALA A 396 11.89 21.08 6.03
C ALA A 396 11.18 22.42 5.80
N ARG A 397 11.74 23.50 6.35
CA ARG A 397 11.29 24.88 6.13
C ARG A 397 12.48 25.79 5.86
N ILE A 398 12.35 26.64 4.85
CA ILE A 398 13.25 27.77 4.62
C ILE A 398 12.57 29.10 4.93
N THR A 399 13.37 30.10 5.27
CA THR A 399 12.90 31.41 5.79
C THR A 399 13.21 32.57 4.83
N VAL A 400 13.44 32.26 3.56
CA VAL A 400 13.79 33.24 2.51
C VAL A 400 12.65 34.23 2.25
N GLN A 401 13.02 35.48 1.97
CA GLN A 401 12.10 36.45 1.37
C GLN A 401 12.20 36.37 -0.16
N ASP A 402 11.35 35.55 -0.75
CA ASP A 402 11.34 35.31 -2.19
C ASP A 402 9.94 35.42 -2.81
N GLY A 403 9.83 35.03 -4.07
CA GLY A 403 8.59 35.18 -4.83
C GLY A 403 7.50 34.16 -4.58
N ASN A 404 7.77 33.08 -3.85
CA ASN A 404 6.79 32.03 -3.66
C ASN A 404 6.95 31.31 -2.31
N GLY A 405 6.37 31.90 -1.25
CA GLY A 405 6.37 31.29 0.09
C GLY A 405 5.80 29.87 0.20
N ALA A 406 5.03 29.39 -0.79
CA ALA A 406 4.44 28.05 -0.75
C ALA A 406 5.46 26.93 -1.05
N ASN A 407 6.56 27.22 -1.76
CA ASN A 407 7.61 26.24 -2.07
C ASN A 407 8.72 26.19 -0.99
N ASN A 408 8.55 26.94 0.09
CA ASN A 408 9.48 27.08 1.21
C ASN A 408 9.27 26.02 2.31
N VAL A 409 8.32 25.11 2.12
CA VAL A 409 8.02 24.01 3.05
C VAL A 409 7.86 22.71 2.27
N MET A 410 8.48 21.65 2.76
CA MET A 410 8.33 20.29 2.24
C MET A 410 8.21 19.33 3.42
N ASP A 411 7.35 18.33 3.26
CA ASP A 411 7.14 17.28 4.24
C ASP A 411 7.54 15.94 3.65
N ASP A 412 8.11 15.07 4.48
CA ASP A 412 8.36 13.68 4.16
C ASP A 412 8.13 12.82 5.41
N THR A 413 7.92 11.51 5.21
CA THR A 413 7.51 10.60 6.28
C THR A 413 8.25 9.29 6.22
N ILE A 414 8.49 8.68 7.38
CA ILE A 414 8.99 7.31 7.49
C ILE A 414 7.99 6.43 8.24
N ALA A 415 7.75 5.22 7.74
CA ALA A 415 6.81 4.27 8.32
C ALA A 415 7.32 3.69 9.64
N HIS A 416 6.41 3.39 10.55
CA HIS A 416 6.71 2.58 11.71
C HIS A 416 6.77 1.11 11.30
N ASP A 417 7.71 0.38 11.89
CA ASP A 417 7.84 -1.06 11.77
C ASP A 417 7.36 -1.69 13.08
N ALA A 418 6.15 -2.22 13.07
CA ALA A 418 5.40 -2.63 14.24
C ALA A 418 5.34 -4.15 14.32
N ALA A 419 5.41 -4.69 15.54
CA ALA A 419 5.31 -6.14 15.69
C ALA A 419 3.97 -6.67 15.13
N PRO A 420 3.98 -7.81 14.42
CA PRO A 420 2.78 -8.35 13.81
C PRO A 420 1.77 -8.80 14.87
N THR A 421 0.54 -9.04 14.45
CA THR A 421 -0.51 -9.63 15.29
C THR A 421 -1.01 -10.92 14.65
N ALA A 422 -0.90 -12.01 15.41
CA ALA A 422 -1.43 -13.31 15.00
C ALA A 422 -2.96 -13.23 14.80
N VAL A 423 -3.44 -13.88 13.75
CA VAL A 423 -4.88 -14.10 13.53
C VAL A 423 -5.20 -15.56 13.87
N MET A 424 -6.41 -15.78 14.38
CA MET A 424 -6.86 -17.10 14.82
C MET A 424 -6.66 -18.14 13.70
N PRO A 425 -5.86 -19.20 13.95
CA PRO A 425 -5.67 -20.27 12.98
C PRO A 425 -6.98 -20.95 12.60
N VAL A 426 -7.09 -21.36 11.34
CA VAL A 426 -8.28 -22.05 10.85
C VAL A 426 -7.90 -23.47 10.43
N ALA A 427 -8.53 -24.48 11.03
CA ALA A 427 -8.33 -25.87 10.62
C ALA A 427 -8.82 -26.08 9.18
N ASN A 428 -7.97 -26.70 8.36
CA ASN A 428 -8.28 -26.99 6.97
C ASN A 428 -8.98 -28.36 6.88
N GLY A 429 -10.29 -28.34 6.64
CA GLY A 429 -11.10 -29.55 6.53
C GLY A 429 -12.53 -29.37 7.04
N VAL A 430 -13.29 -30.46 7.02
CA VAL A 430 -14.69 -30.49 7.52
C VAL A 430 -14.74 -30.93 8.99
N SER A 431 -13.66 -31.50 9.52
CA SER A 431 -13.57 -31.98 10.90
C SER A 431 -12.29 -31.48 11.57
N THR A 432 -12.39 -31.14 12.85
CA THR A 432 -11.27 -30.83 13.76
C THR A 432 -10.85 -32.05 14.58
N THR A 433 -11.16 -33.25 14.11
CA THR A 433 -10.78 -34.51 14.78
C THR A 433 -9.66 -35.20 14.02
N ILE A 434 -8.62 -35.63 14.72
CA ILE A 434 -7.50 -36.38 14.16
C ILE A 434 -7.65 -37.84 14.60
N SER A 435 -7.74 -38.77 13.64
CA SER A 435 -7.62 -40.20 13.93
C SER A 435 -6.15 -40.57 14.19
N ARG A 436 -5.90 -41.65 14.94
CA ARG A 436 -4.53 -42.13 15.17
C ARG A 436 -3.75 -42.36 13.88
N GLY A 437 -2.50 -41.88 13.86
CA GLY A 437 -1.64 -41.85 12.68
C GLY A 437 -2.03 -40.80 11.62
N GLY A 438 -3.07 -40.01 11.87
CA GLY A 438 -3.50 -38.91 11.02
C GLY A 438 -2.75 -37.60 11.27
N SER A 439 -3.11 -36.59 10.49
CA SER A 439 -2.63 -35.21 10.64
C SER A 439 -3.77 -34.23 10.34
N LEU A 440 -3.59 -32.98 10.78
CA LEU A 440 -4.50 -31.88 10.48
C LEU A 440 -3.70 -30.64 10.09
N ASP A 441 -4.12 -30.01 9.00
CA ASP A 441 -3.54 -28.76 8.54
C ASP A 441 -4.27 -27.57 9.15
N PHE A 442 -3.53 -26.52 9.48
CA PHE A 442 -4.04 -25.22 9.90
C PHE A 442 -3.54 -24.13 8.96
N ASP A 443 -4.47 -23.28 8.54
CA ASP A 443 -4.19 -22.05 7.83
C ASP A 443 -3.82 -20.97 8.84
N LEU A 444 -2.59 -20.46 8.74
CA LEU A 444 -2.04 -19.42 9.59
C LEU A 444 -1.97 -18.10 8.83
N THR A 445 -2.45 -17.03 9.46
CA THR A 445 -2.33 -15.65 8.96
C THR A 445 -1.97 -14.69 10.09
N ALA A 446 -1.50 -13.50 9.72
CA ALA A 446 -1.20 -12.41 10.63
C ALA A 446 -1.54 -11.06 10.00
N ILE A 447 -1.69 -10.05 10.86
CA ILE A 447 -1.79 -8.65 10.47
C ILE A 447 -0.39 -8.04 10.68
N PRO A 448 0.25 -7.47 9.64
CA PRO A 448 1.55 -6.80 9.78
C PRO A 448 1.57 -5.69 10.81
N ASN A 449 0.46 -4.96 10.93
CA ASN A 449 0.33 -3.73 11.70
C ASN A 449 1.09 -2.54 11.14
N ASP A 450 1.59 -2.59 9.91
CA ASP A 450 2.22 -1.46 9.24
C ASP A 450 2.21 -1.61 7.71
N ALA A 451 2.98 -0.74 7.04
CA ALA A 451 3.20 -0.72 5.60
C ALA A 451 4.62 -1.19 5.20
N VAL A 452 5.40 -1.70 6.16
CA VAL A 452 6.77 -2.19 5.97
C VAL A 452 6.75 -3.68 5.66
N ASP A 453 6.00 -4.44 6.44
CA ASP A 453 5.95 -5.89 6.33
C ASP A 453 4.71 -6.41 5.60
N ASP A 454 4.87 -7.59 5.02
CA ASP A 454 3.77 -8.39 4.48
C ASP A 454 3.89 -9.85 4.96
N LEU A 455 2.97 -10.71 4.55
CA LEU A 455 3.01 -12.10 4.99
C LEU A 455 4.29 -12.84 4.52
N ASN A 456 4.97 -12.38 3.46
CA ASN A 456 6.21 -13.00 2.98
C ASN A 456 7.42 -12.59 3.80
N SER A 457 7.41 -11.41 4.43
CA SER A 457 8.49 -10.93 5.30
C SER A 457 8.38 -11.48 6.73
N MET A 458 7.27 -12.14 7.07
CA MET A 458 7.05 -12.74 8.38
C MET A 458 7.18 -14.27 8.39
N THR A 459 7.51 -14.79 9.57
CA THR A 459 7.60 -16.23 9.84
C THR A 459 6.71 -16.62 11.03
N PRO A 460 5.76 -17.56 10.86
CA PRO A 460 4.95 -18.08 11.94
C PRO A 460 5.65 -19.17 12.77
N VAL A 461 5.27 -19.26 14.03
CA VAL A 461 5.54 -20.37 14.94
C VAL A 461 4.20 -20.85 15.51
N MET A 462 4.03 -22.16 15.59
CA MET A 462 2.84 -22.79 16.16
C MET A 462 3.26 -23.92 17.09
N GLU A 463 2.55 -24.02 18.22
CA GLU A 463 2.74 -25.07 19.22
C GLU A 463 1.40 -25.64 19.64
N VAL A 464 1.40 -26.89 20.11
CA VAL A 464 0.21 -27.61 20.55
C VAL A 464 0.37 -28.09 21.98
N LYS A 465 -0.71 -28.23 22.74
CA LYS A 465 -0.69 -28.93 24.03
C LYS A 465 -2.00 -29.66 24.24
N HIS A 466 -1.98 -30.75 24.98
CA HIS A 466 -3.22 -31.34 25.49
C HIS A 466 -3.92 -30.32 26.40
N SER A 467 -5.26 -30.19 26.34
CA SER A 467 -5.99 -29.15 27.09
C SER A 467 -5.74 -29.22 28.61
N ASP A 468 -5.55 -30.43 29.14
CA ASP A 468 -5.21 -30.66 30.56
C ASP A 468 -3.71 -30.55 30.90
N SER A 469 -2.84 -30.34 29.89
CA SER A 469 -1.40 -30.16 30.07
C SER A 469 -1.02 -28.68 30.18
N LEU A 470 0.14 -28.43 30.78
CA LEU A 470 0.77 -27.10 30.84
C LEU A 470 1.93 -26.95 29.85
N ASP A 471 2.45 -28.07 29.32
CA ASP A 471 3.62 -28.09 28.47
C ASP A 471 3.23 -28.02 26.98
N TRP A 472 3.89 -27.12 26.25
CA TRP A 472 3.68 -26.89 24.83
C TRP A 472 4.69 -27.67 23.98
N GLU A 473 4.20 -28.30 22.93
CA GLU A 473 4.94 -29.12 21.97
C GLU A 473 5.01 -28.43 20.61
N SER A 474 6.23 -28.13 20.16
CA SER A 474 6.50 -27.68 18.79
C SER A 474 6.86 -28.83 17.85
N SER A 475 7.24 -29.99 18.41
CA SER A 475 7.75 -31.14 17.65
C SER A 475 6.70 -31.81 16.76
N TRP A 476 5.40 -31.59 17.05
CA TRP A 476 4.28 -32.14 16.27
C TRP A 476 3.98 -31.29 15.03
N VAL A 477 4.52 -30.07 14.98
CA VAL A 477 4.10 -29.06 14.02
C VAL A 477 5.17 -28.87 12.95
N SER A 478 4.78 -29.01 11.70
CA SER A 478 5.60 -28.65 10.55
C SER A 478 4.96 -27.49 9.82
N VAL A 479 5.64 -26.34 9.78
CA VAL A 479 5.16 -25.16 9.06
C VAL A 479 5.86 -25.04 7.70
N GLY A 480 5.09 -24.71 6.65
CA GLY A 480 5.64 -24.49 5.31
C GLY A 480 6.68 -23.37 5.27
N SER A 481 7.63 -23.46 4.33
CA SER A 481 8.73 -22.48 4.19
C SER A 481 8.32 -21.12 3.61
N GLY A 482 7.05 -20.92 3.33
CA GLY A 482 6.50 -19.70 2.76
C GLY A 482 4.99 -19.78 2.63
N PRO A 483 4.32 -18.63 2.40
CA PRO A 483 2.86 -18.62 2.26
C PRO A 483 2.43 -19.24 0.93
N VAL A 484 1.23 -19.81 0.93
CA VAL A 484 0.51 -20.31 -0.24
C VAL A 484 -0.59 -19.31 -0.60
N GLY A 485 -0.73 -19.00 -1.89
CA GLY A 485 -1.69 -18.01 -2.39
C GLY A 485 -1.05 -16.62 -2.58
N GLU A 486 -1.85 -15.66 -3.04
CA GLU A 486 -1.41 -14.28 -3.29
C GLU A 486 -2.40 -13.27 -2.69
N GLY A 487 -1.88 -12.09 -2.35
CA GLY A 487 -2.67 -10.98 -1.79
C GLY A 487 -3.43 -11.37 -0.54
N SER A 488 -4.72 -11.04 -0.49
CA SER A 488 -5.58 -11.34 0.66
C SER A 488 -5.82 -12.83 0.93
N ASN A 489 -5.43 -13.71 0.00
CA ASN A 489 -5.57 -15.16 0.15
C ASN A 489 -4.27 -15.86 0.55
N ALA A 490 -3.18 -15.09 0.76
CA ALA A 490 -1.91 -15.62 1.22
C ALA A 490 -2.04 -16.13 2.66
N ARG A 491 -1.54 -17.34 2.92
CA ARG A 491 -1.53 -17.97 4.25
C ARG A 491 -0.41 -18.99 4.37
N PHE A 492 0.10 -19.21 5.57
CA PHE A 492 0.98 -20.35 5.84
C PHE A 492 0.15 -21.58 6.16
N ILE A 493 0.68 -22.76 5.83
CA ILE A 493 0.08 -24.04 6.21
C ILE A 493 0.97 -24.67 7.27
N ALA A 494 0.39 -24.95 8.43
CA ALA A 494 1.01 -25.71 9.50
C ALA A 494 0.33 -27.08 9.63
N THR A 495 1.09 -28.15 9.47
CA THR A 495 0.61 -29.52 9.60
C THR A 495 0.94 -30.04 10.99
N VAL A 496 -0.10 -30.41 11.75
CA VAL A 496 0.02 -31.07 13.05
C VAL A 496 -0.04 -32.58 12.85
N THR A 497 1.02 -33.28 13.26
CA THR A 497 1.12 -34.76 13.23
C THR A 497 1.42 -35.29 14.63
N PRO A 498 0.39 -35.71 15.39
CA PRO A 498 0.60 -36.25 16.72
C PRO A 498 1.45 -37.54 16.69
N PRO A 499 2.39 -37.73 17.63
CA PRO A 499 3.09 -39.00 17.81
C PRO A 499 2.13 -40.06 18.36
N VAL A 500 2.47 -41.34 18.14
CA VAL A 500 1.65 -42.47 18.58
C VAL A 500 1.47 -42.57 20.10
N VAL A 501 2.34 -41.94 20.89
CA VAL A 501 2.25 -41.90 22.36
C VAL A 501 1.43 -40.73 22.91
N ALA A 502 0.86 -39.89 22.05
CA ALA A 502 0.04 -38.75 22.46
C ALA A 502 -1.26 -39.19 23.15
N GLY A 503 -1.66 -38.53 24.24
CA GLY A 503 -2.96 -38.77 24.88
C GLY A 503 -4.14 -38.45 23.96
N SER A 504 -5.24 -39.19 24.05
CA SER A 504 -6.50 -38.85 23.37
C SER A 504 -7.15 -37.64 24.03
N GLY A 505 -8.10 -36.99 23.35
CA GLY A 505 -8.83 -35.83 23.89
C GLY A 505 -8.51 -34.52 23.17
N ASP A 506 -8.89 -33.41 23.79
CA ASP A 506 -8.80 -32.08 23.18
C ASP A 506 -7.41 -31.45 23.35
N TYR A 507 -7.01 -30.69 22.33
CA TYR A 507 -5.72 -30.03 22.25
C TYR A 507 -5.90 -28.54 21.93
N ASP A 508 -5.19 -27.72 22.69
CA ASP A 508 -5.06 -26.30 22.43
C ASP A 508 -3.90 -26.04 21.46
N ILE A 509 -3.99 -24.94 20.73
CA ILE A 509 -2.89 -24.43 19.93
C ILE A 509 -2.56 -23.00 20.31
N ARG A 510 -1.31 -22.61 20.13
CA ARG A 510 -0.92 -21.21 20.17
C ARG A 510 -0.06 -20.84 18.98
N THR A 511 -0.19 -19.61 18.50
CA THR A 511 0.59 -19.09 17.38
C THR A 511 1.23 -17.76 17.71
N SER A 512 2.43 -17.55 17.16
CA SER A 512 3.21 -16.33 17.24
C SER A 512 3.85 -16.06 15.89
N TRP A 513 4.11 -14.80 15.57
CA TRP A 513 4.75 -14.39 14.34
C TRP A 513 5.99 -13.57 14.63
N THR A 514 6.98 -13.68 13.76
CA THR A 514 8.21 -12.89 13.80
C THR A 514 8.38 -12.22 12.45
N ASP A 515 8.55 -10.91 12.42
CA ASP A 515 8.80 -10.16 11.18
C ASP A 515 10.28 -10.22 10.73
N SER A 516 10.59 -9.45 9.68
CA SER A 516 11.92 -9.38 9.08
C SER A 516 12.98 -8.72 9.98
N ARG A 517 12.56 -7.92 10.96
CA ARG A 517 13.43 -7.27 11.95
C ARG A 517 13.44 -7.96 13.31
N ASN A 518 12.83 -9.13 13.41
CA ASN A 518 12.73 -9.98 14.60
C ASN A 518 11.83 -9.43 15.71
N GLN A 519 10.85 -8.58 15.40
CA GLN A 519 9.82 -8.25 16.38
C GLN A 519 8.83 -9.40 16.42
N VAL A 520 8.46 -9.81 17.63
CA VAL A 520 7.68 -11.02 17.88
C VAL A 520 6.31 -10.61 18.38
N SER A 521 5.26 -11.17 17.77
CA SER A 521 3.89 -10.97 18.24
C SER A 521 3.67 -11.59 19.62
N ASP A 522 2.63 -11.14 20.32
CA ASP A 522 2.10 -11.92 21.42
C ASP A 522 1.61 -13.29 20.93
N TRP A 523 1.61 -14.28 21.83
CA TRP A 523 1.02 -15.59 21.56
C TRP A 523 -0.50 -15.48 21.52
N LEU A 524 -1.11 -15.94 20.43
CA LEU A 524 -2.55 -16.12 20.33
C LEU A 524 -2.93 -17.56 20.69
N LEU A 525 -3.72 -17.73 21.74
CA LEU A 525 -4.26 -19.01 22.17
C LEU A 525 -5.59 -19.32 21.46
N THR A 526 -5.72 -20.54 20.95
CA THR A 526 -6.99 -21.14 20.52
C THR A 526 -7.22 -22.40 21.35
N GLU A 527 -8.20 -22.34 22.24
CA GLU A 527 -8.59 -23.47 23.08
C GLU A 527 -9.38 -24.51 22.27
N ASP A 528 -9.25 -25.79 22.63
CA ASP A 528 -9.96 -26.94 22.03
C ASP A 528 -9.92 -26.92 20.49
N ALA A 529 -8.74 -26.63 19.94
CA ALA A 529 -8.54 -26.40 18.52
C ALA A 529 -8.71 -27.67 17.68
N PHE A 530 -8.35 -28.84 18.23
CA PHE A 530 -8.63 -30.14 17.65
C PHE A 530 -8.74 -31.22 18.73
N SER A 531 -9.33 -32.36 18.37
CA SER A 531 -9.47 -33.53 19.23
C SER A 531 -8.74 -34.73 18.64
N LEU A 532 -7.87 -35.38 19.40
CA LEU A 532 -7.18 -36.60 19.01
C LEU A 532 -7.99 -37.81 19.46
N LEU A 533 -8.48 -38.58 18.50
CA LEU A 533 -9.27 -39.79 18.78
C LEU A 533 -8.36 -40.90 19.29
N ASN A 534 -8.84 -41.66 20.26
CA ASN A 534 -8.17 -42.86 20.73
C ASN A 534 -8.12 -43.96 19.64
N GLY A 535 -7.04 -44.74 19.62
CA GLY A 535 -6.90 -45.89 18.72
C GLY A 535 -7.66 -47.07 19.27
N LEU A 536 -8.35 -47.82 18.41
CA LEU A 536 -8.97 -49.07 18.85
C LEU A 536 -7.87 -50.13 19.00
N PRO A 537 -7.80 -50.87 20.13
CA PRO A 537 -6.95 -52.04 20.21
C PRO A 537 -7.39 -53.08 19.17
N THR A 538 -6.47 -53.77 18.52
CA THR A 538 -6.79 -54.71 17.43
C THR A 538 -6.02 -56.02 17.52
N VAL A 539 -6.62 -57.06 16.93
CA VAL A 539 -5.91 -58.31 16.61
C VAL A 539 -5.29 -58.14 15.23
N LEU A 540 -3.97 -58.28 15.15
CA LEU A 540 -3.21 -58.25 13.91
C LEU A 540 -3.49 -59.49 13.06
N THR A 541 -3.37 -59.33 11.74
CA THR A 541 -3.60 -60.41 10.77
C THR A 541 -2.43 -60.49 9.81
N SER A 542 -2.41 -61.46 8.90
CA SER A 542 -1.33 -61.62 7.91
C SER A 542 -1.13 -60.43 6.97
N SER A 543 -2.05 -59.46 6.92
CA SER A 543 -1.87 -58.19 6.22
C SER A 543 -1.17 -57.10 7.04
N SER A 544 -1.04 -57.28 8.36
CA SER A 544 -0.38 -56.34 9.26
C SER A 544 1.15 -56.53 9.19
N PRO A 545 1.95 -55.45 9.08
CA PRO A 545 3.42 -55.56 9.00
C PRO A 545 4.04 -56.25 10.21
N ASP A 546 3.48 -56.05 11.40
CA ASP A 546 4.00 -56.55 12.67
C ASP A 546 3.43 -57.92 13.06
N PHE A 547 2.69 -58.59 12.17
CA PHE A 547 2.09 -59.88 12.46
C PHE A 547 3.15 -60.99 12.61
N SER A 548 3.22 -61.59 13.80
CA SER A 548 4.23 -62.60 14.15
C SER A 548 3.89 -64.02 13.64
N GLY A 549 2.76 -64.20 12.97
CA GLY A 549 2.26 -65.50 12.53
C GLY A 549 1.21 -66.10 13.47
N VAL A 550 0.63 -67.22 13.03
CA VAL A 550 -0.34 -67.99 13.82
C VAL A 550 0.42 -68.87 14.81
N PRO A 551 0.17 -68.77 16.13
CA PRO A 551 0.82 -69.63 17.11
C PRO A 551 0.45 -71.10 16.94
N ILE A 552 1.39 -71.99 17.23
CA ILE A 552 1.20 -73.43 17.22
C ILE A 552 1.13 -73.91 18.67
N VAL A 553 0.09 -74.67 19.03
CA VAL A 553 -0.11 -75.20 20.38
C VAL A 553 -0.51 -76.67 20.36
N LYS A 554 -0.23 -77.42 21.43
CA LYS A 554 -0.58 -78.84 21.54
C LYS A 554 -1.94 -79.06 22.22
N VAL A 555 -2.67 -80.05 21.74
CA VAL A 555 -3.96 -80.50 22.30
C VAL A 555 -3.80 -81.09 23.71
N ASP A 556 -4.82 -80.97 24.56
CA ASP A 556 -4.85 -81.47 25.95
C ASP A 556 -3.72 -80.95 26.87
N MET A 557 -3.00 -79.91 26.45
CA MET A 557 -1.95 -79.28 27.23
C MET A 557 -2.21 -77.78 27.36
N SER A 558 -2.01 -77.25 28.56
CA SER A 558 -2.07 -75.82 28.81
C SER A 558 -0.78 -75.19 28.30
N GLU A 559 -0.91 -74.25 27.37
CA GLU A 559 0.23 -73.53 26.80
C GLU A 559 0.08 -72.02 26.98
N SER A 560 1.17 -71.36 27.35
CA SER A 560 1.27 -69.90 27.45
C SER A 560 1.86 -69.36 26.16
N VAL A 561 1.10 -68.51 25.46
CA VAL A 561 1.44 -68.01 24.13
C VAL A 561 1.64 -66.51 24.16
N SER A 562 2.79 -66.00 23.69
CA SER A 562 3.03 -64.56 23.60
C SER A 562 2.10 -63.90 22.57
N MET A 563 1.44 -62.83 22.98
CA MET A 563 0.58 -62.03 22.12
C MET A 563 1.31 -60.87 21.42
N VAL A 564 2.64 -60.75 21.61
CA VAL A 564 3.47 -59.77 20.91
C VAL A 564 3.44 -60.07 19.41
N GLY A 565 3.05 -59.08 18.60
CA GLY A 565 2.84 -59.26 17.16
C GLY A 565 1.51 -59.95 16.79
N ILE A 566 0.62 -60.14 17.76
CA ILE A 566 -0.73 -60.70 17.54
C ILE A 566 -1.80 -59.72 17.99
N ILE A 567 -1.62 -59.10 19.15
CA ILE A 567 -2.49 -58.03 19.64
C ILE A 567 -1.66 -56.75 19.70
N SER A 568 -2.22 -55.66 19.18
CA SER A 568 -1.58 -54.35 19.24
C SER A 568 -2.61 -53.27 19.44
N ASP A 569 -2.20 -52.27 20.19
CA ASP A 569 -2.83 -50.96 20.22
C ASP A 569 -1.80 -49.90 19.84
N ALA A 570 -2.24 -48.75 19.35
CA ALA A 570 -1.35 -47.70 18.87
C ALA A 570 -0.73 -46.88 20.02
N GLU A 571 -1.46 -46.69 21.12
CA GLU A 571 -1.05 -45.86 22.25
C GLU A 571 -0.64 -46.69 23.47
N THR A 572 -1.37 -47.79 23.68
CA THR A 572 -1.32 -48.57 24.90
C THR A 572 -0.44 -49.80 24.70
N PRO A 573 0.71 -49.88 25.41
CA PRO A 573 1.55 -51.06 25.38
C PRO A 573 0.76 -52.33 25.72
N LEU A 574 1.12 -53.46 25.08
CA LEU A 574 0.40 -54.73 25.25
C LEU A 574 0.28 -55.18 26.72
N ASN A 575 1.27 -54.90 27.57
CA ASN A 575 1.22 -55.23 29.00
C ASN A 575 0.24 -54.37 29.83
N GLN A 576 -0.34 -53.34 29.23
CA GLN A 576 -1.38 -52.51 29.84
C GLN A 576 -2.77 -52.80 29.26
N LEU A 577 -2.85 -53.62 28.19
CA LEU A 577 -4.12 -54.05 27.63
C LEU A 577 -4.79 -55.11 28.52
N THR A 578 -6.11 -55.02 28.58
CA THR A 578 -6.97 -56.05 29.14
C THR A 578 -7.46 -56.97 28.03
N VAL A 579 -7.20 -58.28 28.15
CA VAL A 579 -7.67 -59.27 27.17
C VAL A 579 -8.56 -60.28 27.88
N THR A 580 -9.78 -60.44 27.39
CA THR A 580 -10.77 -61.37 27.95
C THR A 580 -11.42 -62.19 26.84
N SER A 581 -11.93 -63.37 27.16
CA SER A 581 -12.69 -64.19 26.23
C SER A 581 -13.75 -65.00 26.98
N THR A 582 -14.85 -65.31 26.29
CA THR A 582 -15.84 -66.30 26.75
C THR A 582 -15.61 -67.69 26.15
N SER A 583 -14.55 -67.87 25.37
CA SER A 583 -14.19 -69.16 24.78
C SER A 583 -13.76 -70.15 25.87
N PRO A 584 -14.22 -71.41 25.85
CA PRO A 584 -13.73 -72.43 26.78
C PRO A 584 -12.23 -72.72 26.60
N ASN A 585 -11.66 -72.40 25.44
CA ASN A 585 -10.25 -72.64 25.14
C ASN A 585 -9.32 -71.52 25.68
N PHE A 586 -9.89 -70.43 26.20
CA PHE A 586 -9.14 -69.35 26.83
C PHE A 586 -9.11 -69.60 28.34
N ILE A 587 -7.91 -69.72 28.91
CA ILE A 587 -7.72 -69.99 30.34
C ILE A 587 -7.46 -68.69 31.10
N ALA A 588 -6.47 -67.90 30.67
CA ALA A 588 -6.10 -66.65 31.33
C ALA A 588 -5.33 -65.70 30.40
N TRP A 589 -5.27 -64.43 30.80
CA TRP A 589 -4.37 -63.42 30.25
C TRP A 589 -3.42 -62.96 31.35
N ASP A 590 -2.11 -63.03 31.10
CA ASP A 590 -1.09 -62.44 31.95
C ASP A 590 -0.50 -61.20 31.27
N SER A 591 -0.89 -60.02 31.77
CA SER A 591 -0.44 -58.76 31.23
C SER A 591 1.05 -58.51 31.47
N ASN A 592 1.67 -59.07 32.51
CA ASN A 592 3.08 -58.82 32.82
C ASN A 592 4.00 -59.57 31.86
N SER A 593 3.68 -60.83 31.53
CA SER A 593 4.40 -61.62 30.54
C SER A 593 3.93 -61.35 29.11
N MET A 594 2.78 -60.67 28.94
CA MET A 594 2.11 -60.46 27.65
C MET A 594 1.71 -61.79 26.98
N GLU A 595 1.35 -62.79 27.79
CA GLU A 595 1.01 -64.14 27.35
C GLU A 595 -0.45 -64.49 27.62
N MET A 596 -1.02 -65.27 26.70
CA MET A 596 -2.35 -65.84 26.80
C MET A 596 -2.23 -67.35 27.06
N ASP A 597 -2.82 -67.80 28.16
CA ASP A 597 -2.93 -69.22 28.48
C ASP A 597 -4.11 -69.82 27.73
N VAL A 598 -3.84 -70.86 26.94
CA VAL A 598 -4.84 -71.57 26.14
C VAL A 598 -4.80 -73.07 26.39
N LEU A 599 -5.95 -73.71 26.24
CA LEU A 599 -6.10 -75.16 26.31
C LEU A 599 -7.12 -75.59 25.25
N PHE A 600 -6.73 -76.51 24.37
CA PHE A 600 -7.62 -77.05 23.35
C PHE A 600 -7.85 -78.54 23.60
N ASP A 601 -9.12 -78.96 23.67
CA ASP A 601 -9.51 -80.36 23.95
C ASP A 601 -9.53 -81.25 22.69
N SER A 602 -9.48 -80.66 21.50
CA SER A 602 -9.43 -81.42 20.25
C SER A 602 -8.75 -80.65 19.11
N VAL A 603 -8.08 -81.42 18.25
CA VAL A 603 -7.53 -80.94 16.97
C VAL A 603 -8.64 -80.93 15.92
N ASP A 604 -8.91 -79.77 15.32
CA ASP A 604 -9.83 -79.67 14.18
C ASP A 604 -9.15 -80.08 12.86
N ARG A 605 -9.81 -80.92 12.07
CA ARG A 605 -9.29 -81.45 10.80
C ARG A 605 -10.30 -81.32 9.68
N ASP A 606 -9.83 -81.02 8.48
CA ASP A 606 -10.67 -81.05 7.28
C ASP A 606 -11.03 -82.48 6.83
N ALA A 607 -11.88 -82.61 5.81
CA ALA A 607 -12.30 -83.92 5.28
C ALA A 607 -11.15 -84.73 4.63
N GLN A 608 -9.99 -84.10 4.41
CA GLN A 608 -8.79 -84.70 3.86
C GLN A 608 -7.76 -85.02 4.95
N GLY A 609 -8.03 -84.67 6.21
CA GLY A 609 -7.19 -84.95 7.38
C GLY A 609 -6.18 -83.85 7.74
N ASN A 610 -6.16 -82.72 7.02
CA ASN A 610 -5.26 -81.60 7.33
C ASN A 610 -5.76 -80.82 8.54
N ILE A 611 -4.83 -80.32 9.35
CA ILE A 611 -5.13 -79.50 10.53
C ILE A 611 -5.67 -78.13 10.07
N ARG A 612 -6.71 -77.65 10.76
CA ARG A 612 -7.28 -76.31 10.55
C ARG A 612 -7.00 -75.42 11.75
N ASP A 613 -6.76 -74.13 11.48
CA ASP A 613 -6.61 -73.15 12.54
C ASP A 613 -7.93 -72.97 13.30
N GLN A 614 -7.82 -72.96 14.63
CA GLN A 614 -8.92 -72.78 15.56
C GLN A 614 -8.85 -71.36 16.14
N GLY A 615 -9.97 -70.63 16.09
CA GLY A 615 -10.05 -69.25 16.55
C GLY A 615 -10.56 -69.11 17.98
N ILE A 616 -9.93 -68.24 18.77
CA ILE A 616 -10.46 -67.73 20.03
C ILE A 616 -10.89 -66.28 19.80
N GLN A 617 -12.18 -66.00 19.98
CA GLN A 617 -12.65 -64.61 19.97
C GLN A 617 -12.27 -63.94 21.28
N VAL A 618 -11.53 -62.84 21.20
CA VAL A 618 -11.06 -62.04 22.33
C VAL A 618 -11.70 -60.67 22.30
N THR A 619 -11.91 -60.12 23.50
CA THR A 619 -12.30 -58.73 23.74
C THR A 619 -11.10 -58.05 24.39
N ILE A 620 -10.62 -56.98 23.75
CA ILE A 620 -9.42 -56.24 24.14
C ILE A 620 -9.85 -54.84 24.54
N GLY A 621 -9.39 -54.34 25.68
CA GLY A 621 -9.60 -52.97 26.10
C GLY A 621 -8.33 -52.32 26.60
N ASP A 622 -8.14 -51.05 26.26
CA ASP A 622 -7.01 -50.21 26.69
C ASP A 622 -7.32 -49.32 27.91
N GLY A 623 -8.60 -49.29 28.32
CA GLY A 623 -9.10 -48.47 29.42
C GLY A 623 -10.04 -47.36 28.99
N GLU A 624 -10.00 -46.97 27.71
CA GLU A 624 -10.90 -45.99 27.09
C GLU A 624 -11.87 -46.67 26.13
N ASP A 625 -11.33 -47.49 25.23
CA ASP A 625 -12.09 -48.21 24.21
C ASP A 625 -11.95 -49.73 24.35
N ILE A 626 -12.91 -50.42 23.74
CA ILE A 626 -12.97 -51.88 23.71
C ILE A 626 -13.23 -52.32 22.28
N ASN A 627 -12.47 -53.30 21.82
CA ASN A 627 -12.66 -53.94 20.53
C ASN A 627 -12.65 -55.46 20.66
N THR A 628 -13.25 -56.14 19.68
CA THR A 628 -13.27 -57.60 19.61
C THR A 628 -12.55 -58.09 18.36
N GLY A 629 -11.74 -59.13 18.50
CA GLY A 629 -11.05 -59.78 17.38
C GLY A 629 -10.95 -61.29 17.58
N THR A 630 -10.44 -61.99 16.59
CA THR A 630 -10.24 -63.45 16.65
C THR A 630 -8.76 -63.76 16.52
N VAL A 631 -8.17 -64.36 17.55
CA VAL A 631 -6.81 -64.90 17.51
C VAL A 631 -6.90 -66.34 17.00
N PHE A 632 -6.15 -66.65 15.95
CA PHE A 632 -6.09 -68.00 15.39
C PHE A 632 -4.91 -68.78 15.99
N PHE A 633 -5.10 -70.08 16.18
CA PHE A 633 -4.09 -71.02 16.67
C PHE A 633 -4.07 -72.26 15.79
N THR A 634 -2.89 -72.76 15.44
CA THR A 634 -2.72 -74.08 14.82
C THR A 634 -2.58 -75.12 15.93
N VAL A 635 -3.62 -75.91 16.17
CA VAL A 635 -3.60 -76.93 17.25
C VAL A 635 -3.08 -78.25 16.70
N ILE A 636 -1.99 -78.74 17.25
CA ILE A 636 -1.36 -80.01 16.86
C ILE A 636 -1.56 -81.10 17.92
N PRO A 637 -1.47 -82.38 17.54
CA PRO A 637 -1.40 -83.48 18.50
C PRO A 637 -0.24 -83.30 19.50
N ASN A 638 -0.41 -83.76 20.73
CA ASN A 638 0.55 -83.58 21.82
C ASN A 638 1.64 -84.66 21.90
N GLY A 639 1.70 -85.57 20.93
CA GLY A 639 2.63 -86.69 20.97
C GLY A 639 2.21 -87.83 21.90
N ALA A 640 0.97 -87.82 22.41
CA ALA A 640 0.43 -88.96 23.11
C ALA A 640 -0.06 -90.03 22.11
N PRO A 641 0.27 -91.32 22.32
CA PRO A 641 -0.24 -92.39 21.49
C PRO A 641 -1.76 -92.53 21.66
N THR A 642 -2.48 -92.56 20.55
CA THR A 642 -3.93 -92.68 20.52
C THR A 642 -4.36 -94.03 19.96
N TRP A 643 -5.39 -94.61 20.57
CA TRP A 643 -6.03 -95.84 20.09
C TRP A 643 -7.28 -95.52 19.29
N SER A 644 -7.36 -96.04 18.07
CA SER A 644 -8.60 -96.12 17.30
C SER A 644 -9.43 -97.34 17.72
N SER A 645 -10.74 -97.29 17.49
CA SER A 645 -11.64 -98.38 17.87
C SER A 645 -11.32 -99.66 17.08
N ILE A 646 -11.22 -100.79 17.79
CA ILE A 646 -11.07 -102.11 17.19
C ILE A 646 -12.44 -102.56 16.65
N PRO A 647 -12.59 -102.88 15.36
CA PRO A 647 -13.81 -103.44 14.80
C PRO A 647 -14.20 -104.77 15.48
N ALA A 648 -15.50 -105.04 15.54
CA ALA A 648 -16.01 -106.29 16.11
C ALA A 648 -15.41 -107.53 15.42
N GLN A 649 -14.97 -108.51 16.23
CA GLN A 649 -14.37 -109.77 15.78
C GLN A 649 -15.36 -110.92 16.00
N THR A 650 -15.41 -111.86 15.06
CA THR A 650 -16.24 -113.08 15.16
C THR A 650 -15.34 -114.31 15.20
N ILE A 651 -15.62 -115.25 16.10
CA ILE A 651 -14.83 -116.49 16.27
C ILE A 651 -15.78 -117.69 16.37
N ASP A 652 -15.48 -118.78 15.67
CA ASP A 652 -16.20 -120.06 15.77
C ASP A 652 -15.76 -120.88 17.00
N GLU A 653 -16.67 -121.67 17.57
CA GLU A 653 -16.42 -122.47 18.78
C GLU A 653 -15.26 -123.47 18.58
N GLY A 654 -14.23 -123.38 19.43
CA GLY A 654 -12.99 -124.15 19.33
C GLY A 654 -11.89 -123.51 18.48
N GLY A 655 -12.13 -122.34 17.87
CA GLY A 655 -11.13 -121.57 17.11
C GLY A 655 -10.38 -120.51 17.92
N SER A 656 -9.44 -119.84 17.26
CA SER A 656 -8.68 -118.69 17.80
C SER A 656 -8.58 -117.57 16.75
N VAL A 657 -8.73 -116.31 17.17
CA VAL A 657 -8.45 -115.13 16.33
C VAL A 657 -7.24 -114.38 16.89
N ALA A 658 -6.38 -113.90 16.02
CA ALA A 658 -5.29 -112.99 16.37
C ALA A 658 -5.61 -111.61 15.79
N VAL A 659 -5.70 -110.59 16.65
CA VAL A 659 -5.90 -109.20 16.25
C VAL A 659 -4.59 -108.46 16.43
N SER A 660 -4.04 -107.92 15.35
CA SER A 660 -2.87 -107.05 15.44
C SER A 660 -3.31 -105.71 16.00
N LEU A 661 -2.84 -105.35 17.19
CA LEU A 661 -3.21 -104.10 17.85
C LEU A 661 -2.45 -102.89 17.28
N THR A 662 -1.28 -103.13 16.68
CA THR A 662 -0.44 -102.08 16.05
C THR A 662 -1.13 -101.31 14.93
N GLN A 663 -2.16 -101.87 14.28
CA GLN A 663 -2.91 -101.16 13.23
C GLN A 663 -3.96 -100.19 13.79
N TYR A 664 -4.22 -100.25 15.10
CA TYR A 664 -5.16 -99.36 15.78
C TYR A 664 -4.47 -98.33 16.66
N LEU A 665 -3.15 -98.43 16.83
CA LEU A 665 -2.33 -97.47 17.54
C LEU A 665 -1.78 -96.45 16.54
N SER A 666 -1.97 -95.16 16.80
CA SER A 666 -1.29 -94.07 16.10
C SER A 666 -0.56 -93.19 17.10
N ASP A 667 0.57 -92.65 16.70
CA ASP A 667 1.39 -91.77 17.52
C ASP A 667 1.87 -90.59 16.69
N THR A 668 2.18 -89.48 17.35
CA THR A 668 2.77 -88.30 16.72
C THR A 668 4.05 -87.92 17.42
N ASP A 669 5.00 -87.32 16.71
CA ASP A 669 6.18 -86.77 17.35
C ASP A 669 5.89 -85.42 18.04
N ASP A 670 6.93 -84.83 18.63
CA ASP A 670 6.83 -83.56 19.34
C ASP A 670 6.43 -82.37 18.44
N SER A 671 6.48 -82.54 17.11
CA SER A 671 6.07 -81.55 16.10
C SER A 671 4.66 -81.80 15.56
N GLY A 672 3.96 -82.84 16.07
CA GLY A 672 2.62 -83.22 15.65
C GLY A 672 2.58 -84.05 14.36
N ASP A 673 3.74 -84.48 13.84
CA ASP A 673 3.83 -85.31 12.65
C ASP A 673 3.58 -86.79 12.99
N THR A 674 2.88 -87.52 12.11
CA THR A 674 2.56 -88.93 12.36
C THR A 674 3.82 -89.80 12.34
N VAL A 675 4.02 -90.57 13.41
CA VAL A 675 5.12 -91.53 13.51
C VAL A 675 4.76 -92.80 12.73
N SER A 676 5.72 -93.35 11.98
CA SER A 676 5.47 -94.55 11.19
C SER A 676 5.29 -95.78 12.08
N ASN A 677 4.46 -96.75 11.65
CA ASN A 677 4.27 -98.01 12.38
C ASN A 677 5.58 -98.79 12.57
N ALA A 678 6.59 -98.58 11.73
CA ALA A 678 7.91 -99.20 11.89
C ALA A 678 8.69 -98.59 13.06
N ASP A 679 8.60 -97.28 13.25
CA ASP A 679 9.28 -96.56 14.34
C ASP A 679 8.59 -96.84 15.68
N ILE A 680 7.25 -96.94 15.70
CA ILE A 680 6.48 -97.36 16.88
C ILE A 680 6.89 -98.79 17.32
N GLN A 681 7.09 -99.72 16.37
CA GLN A 681 7.55 -101.08 16.66
C GLN A 681 8.99 -101.13 17.18
N ALA A 682 9.86 -100.20 16.76
CA ALA A 682 11.26 -100.16 17.16
C ALA A 682 11.46 -99.76 18.64
N LEU A 683 10.46 -99.15 19.28
CA LEU A 683 10.48 -98.75 20.70
C LEU A 683 10.28 -99.93 21.68
N GLY A 684 10.14 -101.16 21.19
CA GLY A 684 10.02 -102.36 22.03
C GLY A 684 8.65 -102.50 22.71
N VAL A 685 7.64 -101.77 22.25
CA VAL A 685 6.25 -101.95 22.68
C VAL A 685 5.74 -103.27 22.09
N HIS A 686 5.92 -104.35 22.83
CA HIS A 686 5.21 -105.61 22.56
C HIS A 686 3.78 -105.44 23.03
N VAL A 687 2.87 -105.10 22.11
CA VAL A 687 1.43 -105.22 22.35
C VAL A 687 0.99 -106.67 22.19
#